data_AF-A0A510K7J4-F1
#
_entry.id   AF-A0A510K7J4-F1
#
_cell.length_a   1.000
_cell.length_b   1.000
_cell.length_c   1.000
_cell.angle_alpha   90.00
_cell.angle_beta   90.00
_cell.angle_gamma   90.00
#
_symmetry.space_group_name_H-M   'P 1'
#
loop_
_entity.id
_entity.type
_entity.pdbx_description
1 polymer ?
#
loop_
_entity_poly.entity_id
_entity_poly.type
_entity_poly.pdbx_seq_one_letter_code
_entity_poly.pdbx_strand_id
1 'polypeptide(L)'
;MNIENEEVLYVIGNGFDLSLGLKTSYNDFFEYIDVNRMRKIVDLLREDRKNIKKYSIDRLNILLNKLKENDLILETNKYVNAIRKNIEKNSLKEIKDNVYSLHKEIFTMLKSKNTFRFVDEYGIFILFLLLTNVEKNEWQWVEEQILNYINDIICICSNNFNEVISYIKDKWDEIELNLEIYRKLVVKEKDLKTVEGKFYKQINITEEDKLVYKALIEILKRKSNEYIHRMKKVITNKKELEHIEKNYEYYIQNIIYEMEYINFILEIWFTDVRKKIEFDKDNLEILNINENEKLSLENQLYMFENYFGNYIKQINDEMKMLIAKYEIIDNNFKPEVLFEKIKKIFFDDKSKYVINFNYTNYLNQYAINNNYRLNIKKIININGNIDSVVLETKLSKNRIRSPKYIKTGLKLACEKKLADDTDIEVQKMEKKDAIEFINKENIIFSEKMKNEFIKKLENMSDDEFKEFIKNQSTEKVNDRVKKIIKECDEEIMNMFPFTSGLKESKIIFGLDKIQIENSENKLRTFIKSNRRKNSESEWKLLVKEHKFTKIYFYGHSLADADYTFFEDLFDIIDITNNKIKLIFLYPREYPCQENVKKLIRKYYRNKKGNNNLSDDEIIKKIGEYYIDKLKLEGKLEFKEV
;
A
#
# COMPACT_ATOMS: atom_id res chain seq x y z
N MET A 1 -29.30 30.23 -38.78
CA MET A 1 -28.89 29.65 -37.48
C MET A 1 -27.60 28.91 -37.72
N ASN A 2 -26.47 29.47 -37.29
CA ASN A 2 -25.20 28.74 -37.31
C ASN A 2 -25.34 27.57 -36.33
N ILE A 3 -25.29 26.35 -36.86
CA ILE A 3 -25.08 25.15 -36.07
C ILE A 3 -23.62 25.24 -35.60
N GLU A 4 -23.34 26.05 -34.58
CA GLU A 4 -22.11 25.89 -33.81
C GLU A 4 -22.13 24.43 -33.35
N ASN A 5 -21.11 23.66 -33.75
CA ASN A 5 -20.94 22.28 -33.32
C ASN A 5 -20.99 22.23 -31.79
N GLU A 6 -22.14 21.89 -31.21
CA GLU A 6 -22.29 21.86 -29.76
C GLU A 6 -21.22 20.95 -29.16
N GLU A 7 -20.45 21.47 -28.21
CA GLU A 7 -19.39 20.70 -27.55
C GLU A 7 -19.91 20.13 -26.23
N VAL A 8 -19.43 18.94 -25.89
CA VAL A 8 -19.77 18.26 -24.63
C VAL A 8 -18.52 17.77 -23.92
N LEU A 9 -18.59 17.76 -22.59
CA LEU A 9 -17.54 17.26 -21.72
C LEU A 9 -17.93 15.90 -21.16
N TYR A 10 -17.00 14.95 -21.17
CA TYR A 10 -17.11 13.67 -20.48
C TYR A 10 -16.10 13.63 -19.35
N VAL A 11 -16.53 13.19 -18.18
CA VAL A 11 -15.69 12.92 -17.02
C VAL A 11 -15.84 11.42 -16.71
N ILE A 12 -14.77 10.67 -16.93
CA ILE A 12 -14.78 9.20 -16.77
C ILE A 12 -13.80 8.77 -15.68
N GLY A 13 -14.19 7.80 -14.86
CA GLY A 13 -13.35 7.19 -13.82
C GLY A 13 -13.30 5.67 -13.95
N ASN A 14 -12.59 4.99 -13.03
CA ASN A 14 -12.27 3.55 -13.12
C ASN A 14 -13.45 2.61 -13.42
N GLY A 15 -14.67 2.96 -13.00
CA GLY A 15 -15.87 2.21 -13.35
C GLY A 15 -16.15 2.14 -14.85
N PHE A 16 -15.59 3.06 -15.65
CA PHE A 16 -15.55 2.99 -17.11
C PHE A 16 -14.78 1.76 -17.57
N ASP A 17 -13.51 1.61 -17.16
CA ASP A 17 -12.70 0.44 -17.49
C ASP A 17 -13.35 -0.87 -16.99
N LEU A 18 -13.92 -0.85 -15.78
CA LEU A 18 -14.65 -2.00 -15.24
C LEU A 18 -15.88 -2.39 -16.08
N SER A 19 -16.65 -1.41 -16.57
CA SER A 19 -17.83 -1.66 -17.41
C SER A 19 -17.48 -2.35 -18.75
N LEU A 20 -16.28 -2.08 -19.24
CA LEU A 20 -15.74 -2.69 -20.43
C LEU A 20 -15.19 -4.11 -20.16
N GLY A 21 -15.03 -4.48 -18.88
CA GLY A 21 -14.51 -5.77 -18.44
C GLY A 21 -13.00 -5.79 -18.22
N LEU A 22 -12.36 -4.62 -18.15
CA LEU A 22 -10.93 -4.54 -17.87
C LEU A 22 -10.69 -4.86 -16.40
N LYS A 23 -9.56 -5.53 -16.14
CA LYS A 23 -9.11 -5.92 -14.80
C LYS A 23 -8.48 -4.77 -14.02
N THR A 24 -9.15 -3.62 -13.95
CA THR A 24 -8.62 -2.42 -13.29
C THR A 24 -9.16 -2.23 -11.87
N SER A 25 -9.87 -3.21 -11.32
CA SER A 25 -10.31 -3.13 -9.93
C SER A 25 -9.12 -3.35 -8.99
N TYR A 26 -9.30 -2.93 -7.74
CA TYR A 26 -8.32 -3.21 -6.71
C TYR A 26 -8.16 -4.71 -6.45
N ASN A 27 -9.26 -5.48 -6.46
CA ASN A 27 -9.18 -6.92 -6.31
C ASN A 27 -8.38 -7.59 -7.43
N ASP A 28 -8.47 -7.06 -8.66
CA ASP A 28 -7.67 -7.58 -9.77
C ASP A 28 -6.18 -7.33 -9.54
N PHE A 29 -5.80 -6.13 -9.08
CA PHE A 29 -4.42 -5.85 -8.71
C PHE A 29 -3.95 -6.74 -7.56
N PHE A 30 -4.82 -6.99 -6.58
CA PHE A 30 -4.57 -7.87 -5.43
C PHE A 30 -4.35 -9.32 -5.82
N GLU A 31 -5.12 -9.80 -6.78
CA GLU A 31 -4.92 -11.10 -7.41
C GLU A 31 -3.59 -11.10 -8.17
N TYR A 32 -3.31 -10.06 -8.97
CA TYR A 32 -2.06 -9.92 -9.71
C TYR A 32 -0.82 -9.98 -8.80
N ILE A 33 -0.83 -9.33 -7.64
CA ILE A 33 0.29 -9.41 -6.69
C ILE A 33 0.18 -10.57 -5.68
N ASP A 34 -0.88 -11.40 -5.76
CA ASP A 34 -1.12 -12.54 -4.87
C ASP A 34 -1.19 -12.17 -3.37
N VAL A 35 -1.71 -10.98 -3.06
CA VAL A 35 -1.76 -10.47 -1.67
C VAL A 35 -2.75 -11.26 -0.82
N ASN A 36 -3.82 -11.80 -1.40
CA ASN A 36 -4.84 -12.54 -0.65
C ASN A 36 -4.28 -13.85 -0.07
N ARG A 37 -3.40 -14.56 -0.79
CA ARG A 37 -2.71 -15.73 -0.23
C ARG A 37 -1.70 -15.32 0.84
N MET A 38 -0.91 -14.28 0.59
CA MET A 38 0.05 -13.77 1.58
C MET A 38 -0.67 -13.33 2.86
N ARG A 39 -1.83 -12.66 2.76
CA ARG A 39 -2.69 -12.30 3.89
C ARG A 39 -3.16 -13.52 4.67
N LYS A 40 -3.63 -14.58 3.99
CA LYS A 40 -3.99 -15.85 4.67
C LYS A 40 -2.84 -16.38 5.50
N ILE A 41 -1.61 -16.36 4.97
CA ILE A 41 -0.43 -16.81 5.71
C ILE A 41 -0.15 -15.88 6.91
N VAL A 42 -0.22 -14.57 6.74
CA VAL A 42 -0.11 -13.60 7.84
C VAL A 42 -1.13 -13.87 8.94
N ASP A 43 -2.39 -14.14 8.57
CA ASP A 43 -3.44 -14.48 9.54
C ASP A 43 -3.17 -15.81 10.25
N LEU A 44 -2.56 -16.79 9.57
CA LEU A 44 -2.09 -18.02 10.24
C LEU A 44 -0.99 -17.74 11.27
N LEU A 45 -0.05 -16.86 10.97
CA LEU A 45 1.00 -16.46 11.92
C LEU A 45 0.39 -15.74 13.14
N ARG A 46 -0.60 -14.86 12.90
CA ARG A 46 -1.35 -14.18 13.97
C ARG A 46 -2.04 -15.17 14.90
N GLU A 47 -2.74 -16.15 14.34
CA GLU A 47 -3.39 -17.19 15.15
C GLU A 47 -2.38 -18.11 15.85
N ASP A 48 -1.24 -18.41 15.22
CA ASP A 48 -0.18 -19.22 15.82
C ASP A 48 0.55 -18.51 16.97
N ARG A 49 0.47 -17.18 17.02
CA ARG A 49 1.04 -16.37 18.10
C ARG A 49 0.29 -16.52 19.43
N LYS A 50 -1.05 -16.58 19.36
CA LYS A 50 -1.92 -16.53 20.55
C LYS A 50 -1.64 -17.66 21.52
N ASN A 51 -1.73 -17.43 22.84
CA ASN A 51 -1.58 -18.50 23.85
C ASN A 51 -0.27 -19.31 23.75
N ILE A 52 0.89 -18.68 23.52
CA ILE A 52 2.15 -19.46 23.39
C ILE A 52 2.45 -20.30 24.64
N LYS A 53 1.95 -19.89 25.82
CA LYS A 53 2.20 -20.61 27.08
C LYS A 53 1.80 -22.09 27.01
N LYS A 54 0.95 -22.46 26.04
CA LYS A 54 0.50 -23.83 25.76
C LYS A 54 0.88 -24.29 24.34
N TYR A 55 2.03 -23.85 23.82
CA TYR A 55 2.49 -24.26 22.49
C TYR A 55 2.87 -25.74 22.49
N SER A 56 2.34 -26.51 21.54
CA SER A 56 2.49 -27.96 21.47
C SER A 56 3.00 -28.42 20.11
N ILE A 57 3.46 -29.67 20.04
CA ILE A 57 3.88 -30.28 18.79
C ILE A 57 2.73 -30.38 17.77
N ASP A 58 1.53 -30.68 18.24
CA ASP A 58 0.33 -30.75 17.39
C ASP A 58 0.02 -29.40 16.78
N ARG A 59 0.12 -28.32 17.56
CA ARG A 59 -0.05 -26.96 17.07
C ARG A 59 0.97 -26.61 15.99
N LEU A 60 2.25 -26.91 16.23
CA LEU A 60 3.31 -26.70 15.23
C LEU A 60 3.01 -27.47 13.94
N ASN A 61 2.60 -28.74 14.04
CA ASN A 61 2.26 -29.56 12.87
C ASN A 61 1.03 -29.01 12.12
N ILE A 62 0.01 -28.51 12.84
CA ILE A 62 -1.15 -27.85 12.23
C ILE A 62 -0.71 -26.61 11.44
N LEU A 63 0.15 -25.76 12.02
CA LEU A 63 0.70 -24.60 11.31
C LEU A 63 1.44 -25.05 10.04
N LEU A 64 2.37 -26.00 10.15
CA LEU A 64 3.17 -26.48 9.02
C LEU A 64 2.31 -27.06 7.89
N ASN A 65 1.26 -27.81 8.22
CA ASN A 65 0.32 -28.35 7.23
C ASN A 65 -0.43 -27.22 6.50
N LYS A 66 -0.94 -26.22 7.22
CA LYS A 66 -1.61 -25.07 6.60
C LYS A 66 -0.67 -24.21 5.76
N LEU A 67 0.60 -24.08 6.16
CA LEU A 67 1.62 -23.41 5.36
C LEU A 67 1.93 -24.19 4.08
N LYS A 68 2.00 -25.53 4.16
CA LYS A 68 2.19 -26.42 3.01
C LYS A 68 1.06 -26.31 1.99
N GLU A 69 -0.20 -26.20 2.44
CA GLU A 69 -1.37 -25.91 1.58
C GLU A 69 -1.25 -24.57 0.83
N ASN A 70 -0.41 -23.66 1.32
CA ASN A 70 -0.15 -22.36 0.71
C ASN A 70 1.23 -22.28 0.02
N ASP A 71 1.81 -23.44 -0.34
CA ASP A 71 3.12 -23.60 -1.01
C ASP A 71 4.34 -23.15 -0.19
N LEU A 72 4.27 -23.25 1.13
CA LEU A 72 5.41 -23.03 2.03
C LEU A 72 5.79 -24.31 2.78
N ILE A 73 6.84 -24.99 2.32
CA ILE A 73 7.35 -26.23 2.92
C ILE A 73 8.53 -25.88 3.85
N LEU A 74 8.38 -26.15 5.15
CA LEU A 74 9.34 -25.76 6.19
C LEU A 74 9.83 -26.95 7.04
N GLU A 75 9.65 -28.18 6.55
CA GLU A 75 9.94 -29.40 7.32
C GLU A 75 11.43 -29.51 7.74
N THR A 76 12.35 -28.95 6.95
CA THR A 76 13.80 -28.91 7.24
C THR A 76 14.27 -27.60 7.88
N ASN A 77 13.35 -26.68 8.18
CA ASN A 77 13.69 -25.37 8.72
C ASN A 77 14.36 -25.47 10.11
N LYS A 78 15.40 -24.66 10.34
CA LYS A 78 16.19 -24.70 11.58
C LYS A 78 15.37 -24.34 12.82
N TYR A 79 14.47 -23.36 12.72
CA TYR A 79 13.61 -22.95 13.84
C TYR A 79 12.53 -23.99 14.11
N VAL A 80 11.97 -24.62 13.08
CA VAL A 80 11.03 -25.76 13.27
C VAL A 80 11.69 -26.87 14.09
N ASN A 81 12.92 -27.26 13.72
CA ASN A 81 13.67 -28.27 14.45
C ASN A 81 14.03 -27.84 15.88
N ALA A 82 14.37 -26.55 16.08
CA ALA A 82 14.61 -26.00 17.40
C ALA A 82 13.35 -26.02 18.28
N ILE A 83 12.20 -25.60 17.75
CA ILE A 83 10.91 -25.60 18.47
C ILE A 83 10.56 -27.01 18.93
N ARG A 84 10.70 -28.04 18.07
CA ARG A 84 10.45 -29.44 18.44
C ARG A 84 11.26 -29.86 19.67
N LYS A 85 12.58 -29.62 19.64
CA LYS A 85 13.49 -29.91 20.76
C LYS A 85 13.13 -29.13 22.02
N ASN A 86 12.70 -27.88 21.88
CA ASN A 86 12.43 -27.00 23.01
C ASN A 86 11.09 -27.31 23.68
N ILE A 87 10.12 -27.85 22.93
CA ILE A 87 8.88 -28.43 23.48
C ILE A 87 9.21 -29.63 24.35
N GLU A 88 10.06 -30.55 23.88
CA GLU A 88 10.50 -31.72 24.67
C GLU A 88 11.21 -31.30 25.97
N LYS A 89 12.01 -30.23 25.91
CA LYS A 89 12.71 -29.66 27.07
C LYS A 89 11.84 -28.75 27.94
N ASN A 90 10.59 -28.48 27.56
CA ASN A 90 9.69 -27.53 28.22
C ASN A 90 10.31 -26.13 28.43
N SER A 91 11.14 -25.66 27.48
CA SER A 91 11.81 -24.36 27.56
C SER A 91 10.96 -23.26 26.93
N LEU A 92 10.01 -22.71 27.70
CA LEU A 92 9.06 -21.72 27.18
C LEU A 92 9.76 -20.53 26.50
N LYS A 93 10.81 -19.96 27.12
CA LYS A 93 11.54 -18.82 26.57
C LYS A 93 12.11 -19.13 25.19
N GLU A 94 12.79 -20.26 25.05
CA GLU A 94 13.37 -20.64 23.76
C GLU A 94 12.29 -21.00 22.73
N ILE A 95 11.14 -21.54 23.15
CA ILE A 95 9.99 -21.72 22.25
C ILE A 95 9.54 -20.36 21.71
N LYS A 96 9.34 -19.35 22.57
CA LYS A 96 8.94 -18.00 22.14
C LYS A 96 9.93 -17.42 21.12
N ASP A 97 11.22 -17.45 21.45
CA ASP A 97 12.28 -16.89 20.59
C ASP A 97 12.33 -17.57 19.22
N ASN A 98 12.21 -18.90 19.17
CA ASN A 98 12.23 -19.63 17.91
C ASN A 98 10.93 -19.48 17.13
N VAL A 99 9.76 -19.36 17.78
CA VAL A 99 8.49 -19.08 17.09
C VAL A 99 8.51 -17.68 16.48
N TYR A 100 8.97 -16.66 17.21
CA TYR A 100 9.14 -15.31 16.68
C TYR A 100 10.09 -15.31 15.47
N SER A 101 11.21 -16.02 15.58
CA SER A 101 12.19 -16.14 14.48
C SER A 101 11.62 -16.89 13.28
N LEU A 102 10.83 -17.94 13.51
CA LEU A 102 10.12 -18.67 12.46
C LEU A 102 9.10 -17.77 11.76
N HIS A 103 8.31 -17.01 12.52
CA HIS A 103 7.32 -16.07 11.96
C HIS A 103 7.98 -15.00 11.11
N LYS A 104 9.10 -14.41 11.60
CA LYS A 104 9.93 -13.51 10.80
C LYS A 104 10.39 -14.20 9.51
N GLU A 105 10.97 -15.39 9.60
CA GLU A 105 11.47 -16.11 8.43
C GLU A 105 10.37 -16.42 7.41
N ILE A 106 9.16 -16.79 7.87
CA ILE A 106 8.01 -17.03 7.00
C ILE A 106 7.57 -15.74 6.33
N PHE A 107 7.44 -14.65 7.11
CA PHE A 107 7.02 -13.36 6.60
C PHE A 107 7.95 -12.85 5.49
N THR A 108 9.26 -12.92 5.70
CA THR A 108 10.25 -12.45 4.70
C THR A 108 10.38 -13.38 3.49
N MET A 109 9.84 -14.61 3.58
CA MET A 109 9.70 -15.56 2.48
C MET A 109 8.46 -15.32 1.62
N LEU A 110 7.50 -14.51 2.10
CA LEU A 110 6.26 -14.26 1.37
C LEU A 110 6.58 -13.65 0.00
N LYS A 111 6.14 -14.33 -1.04
CA LYS A 111 6.43 -14.02 -2.43
C LYS A 111 5.19 -14.23 -3.28
N SER A 112 4.87 -13.30 -4.16
CA SER A 112 3.77 -13.48 -5.11
C SER A 112 4.00 -14.67 -6.04
N LYS A 113 2.98 -15.52 -6.24
CA LYS A 113 3.03 -16.59 -7.26
C LYS A 113 3.00 -16.08 -8.70
N ASN A 114 2.48 -14.86 -8.89
CA ASN A 114 2.22 -14.28 -10.20
C ASN A 114 3.38 -13.39 -10.65
N THR A 115 3.88 -12.51 -9.76
CA THR A 115 4.99 -11.59 -10.06
C THR A 115 6.35 -12.09 -9.59
N PHE A 116 6.40 -13.15 -8.77
CA PHE A 116 7.63 -13.71 -8.18
C PHE A 116 8.41 -12.72 -7.31
N ARG A 117 7.70 -11.78 -6.71
CA ARG A 117 8.25 -10.69 -5.93
C ARG A 117 7.99 -10.88 -4.46
N PHE A 118 9.01 -10.70 -3.64
CA PHE A 118 8.95 -10.83 -2.20
C PHE A 118 8.30 -9.62 -1.54
N VAL A 119 7.74 -9.82 -0.35
CA VAL A 119 6.99 -8.79 0.39
C VAL A 119 7.82 -7.52 0.59
N ASP A 120 9.09 -7.63 0.99
CA ASP A 120 9.99 -6.50 1.26
C ASP A 120 10.37 -5.73 0.00
N GLU A 121 10.28 -6.35 -1.17
CA GLU A 121 10.58 -5.70 -2.45
C GLU A 121 9.52 -4.68 -2.83
N TYR A 122 8.28 -4.81 -2.33
CA TYR A 122 7.19 -3.86 -2.53
C TYR A 122 7.29 -2.61 -1.63
N GLY A 123 8.24 -2.59 -0.69
CA GLY A 123 8.38 -1.50 0.28
C GLY A 123 7.36 -1.59 1.41
N ILE A 124 7.37 -0.61 2.33
CA ILE A 124 6.55 -0.68 3.55
C ILE A 124 5.05 -0.68 3.27
N PHE A 125 4.60 0.01 2.21
CA PHE A 125 3.19 0.09 1.79
C PHE A 125 2.55 -1.25 1.43
N ILE A 126 3.32 -2.33 1.24
CA ILE A 126 2.73 -3.67 1.11
C ILE A 126 2.03 -4.12 2.39
N LEU A 127 2.51 -3.67 3.57
CA LEU A 127 1.92 -4.01 4.85
C LEU A 127 0.52 -3.44 4.96
N PHE A 128 0.34 -2.21 4.47
CA PHE A 128 -0.99 -1.63 4.31
C PHE A 128 -1.91 -2.58 3.54
N LEU A 129 -1.47 -3.14 2.42
CA LEU A 129 -2.27 -4.06 1.62
C LEU A 129 -2.51 -5.39 2.35
N LEU A 130 -1.50 -5.94 3.05
CA LEU A 130 -1.61 -7.22 3.75
C LEU A 130 -2.53 -7.14 4.98
N LEU A 131 -2.42 -6.07 5.75
CA LEU A 131 -3.06 -5.93 7.05
C LEU A 131 -4.42 -5.22 6.98
N THR A 132 -4.75 -4.55 5.87
CA THR A 132 -6.05 -3.90 5.69
C THR A 132 -7.13 -4.92 5.34
N ASN A 133 -8.22 -4.90 6.10
CA ASN A 133 -9.46 -5.61 5.76
C ASN A 133 -10.25 -4.83 4.72
N VAL A 134 -10.28 -5.32 3.48
CA VAL A 134 -10.96 -4.64 2.38
C VAL A 134 -12.45 -5.00 2.40
N GLU A 135 -13.31 -4.01 2.57
CA GLU A 135 -14.77 -4.24 2.60
C GLU A 135 -15.43 -4.05 1.23
N LYS A 136 -14.81 -3.26 0.34
CA LYS A 136 -15.36 -2.90 -0.97
C LYS A 136 -14.33 -3.06 -2.08
N ASN A 137 -14.77 -3.53 -3.25
CA ASN A 137 -13.92 -3.68 -4.43
C ASN A 137 -13.75 -2.37 -5.23
N GLU A 138 -13.28 -1.31 -4.57
CA GLU A 138 -13.12 0.02 -5.15
C GLU A 138 -11.80 0.67 -4.68
N TRP A 139 -11.05 1.29 -5.61
CA TRP A 139 -9.78 1.96 -5.29
C TRP A 139 -9.95 3.08 -4.26
N GLN A 140 -11.09 3.76 -4.27
CA GLN A 140 -11.35 4.86 -3.35
C GLN A 140 -11.40 4.38 -1.89
N TRP A 141 -11.91 3.17 -1.65
CA TRP A 141 -11.93 2.60 -0.30
C TRP A 141 -10.49 2.39 0.22
N VAL A 142 -9.58 2.03 -0.67
CA VAL A 142 -8.15 1.86 -0.37
C VAL A 142 -7.48 3.21 -0.15
N GLU A 143 -7.74 4.19 -1.03
CA GLU A 143 -7.21 5.55 -0.91
C GLU A 143 -7.67 6.24 0.39
N GLU A 144 -8.88 5.95 0.88
CA GLU A 144 -9.39 6.41 2.18
C GLU A 144 -8.59 5.89 3.38
N GLN A 145 -7.93 4.74 3.27
CA GLN A 145 -7.15 4.16 4.36
C GLN A 145 -5.67 4.58 4.35
N ILE A 146 -5.15 5.12 3.24
CA ILE A 146 -3.73 5.54 3.13
C ILE A 146 -3.36 6.52 4.24
N LEU A 147 -4.22 7.49 4.54
CA LEU A 147 -3.94 8.49 5.57
C LEU A 147 -3.83 7.85 6.96
N ASN A 148 -4.69 6.87 7.24
CA ASN A 148 -4.62 6.14 8.50
C ASN A 148 -3.29 5.40 8.60
N TYR A 149 -2.93 4.67 7.56
CA TYR A 149 -1.69 3.91 7.50
C TYR A 149 -0.44 4.78 7.65
N ILE A 150 -0.36 5.91 6.94
CA ILE A 150 0.77 6.84 7.06
C ILE A 150 0.86 7.39 8.50
N ASN A 151 -0.27 7.79 9.08
CA ASN A 151 -0.29 8.26 10.46
C ASN A 151 0.12 7.18 11.46
N ASP A 152 -0.25 5.91 11.20
CA ASP A 152 0.17 4.78 12.02
C ASP A 152 1.67 4.55 11.93
N ILE A 153 2.28 4.57 10.74
CA ILE A 153 3.75 4.51 10.60
C ILE A 153 4.43 5.66 11.36
N ILE A 154 3.95 6.90 11.18
CA ILE A 154 4.50 8.08 11.86
C ILE A 154 4.43 7.89 13.37
N CYS A 155 3.27 7.52 13.90
CA CYS A 155 3.06 7.30 15.33
C CYS A 155 3.94 6.15 15.85
N ILE A 156 3.96 5.01 15.18
CA ILE A 156 4.75 3.83 15.57
C ILE A 156 6.25 4.18 15.63
N CYS A 157 6.78 4.80 14.58
CA CYS A 157 8.21 5.11 14.49
C CYS A 157 8.64 6.29 15.40
N SER A 158 7.70 7.15 15.79
CA SER A 158 7.97 8.31 16.66
C SER A 158 7.91 8.02 18.17
N ASN A 159 7.43 6.85 18.59
CA ASN A 159 7.12 6.57 20.00
C ASN A 159 7.89 5.34 20.51
N ASN A 160 9.19 5.51 20.81
CA ASN A 160 10.07 4.49 21.40
C ASN A 160 10.02 3.14 20.67
N PHE A 161 10.16 3.19 19.33
CA PHE A 161 9.96 2.05 18.46
C PHE A 161 10.74 0.81 18.91
N ASN A 162 12.06 0.94 19.13
CA ASN A 162 12.93 -0.20 19.42
C ASN A 162 12.58 -0.85 20.77
N GLU A 163 12.29 -0.03 21.79
CA GLU A 163 11.89 -0.50 23.11
C GLU A 163 10.55 -1.22 23.06
N VAL A 164 9.57 -0.67 22.34
CA VAL A 164 8.27 -1.32 22.18
C VAL A 164 8.40 -2.64 21.41
N ILE A 165 9.20 -2.69 20.34
CA ILE A 165 9.43 -3.93 19.59
C ILE A 165 10.12 -5.00 20.44
N SER A 166 11.15 -4.62 21.20
CA SER A 166 11.84 -5.54 22.11
C SER A 166 10.86 -6.10 23.14
N TYR A 167 10.03 -5.23 23.72
CA TYR A 167 9.00 -5.63 24.68
C TYR A 167 7.96 -6.56 24.04
N ILE A 168 7.51 -6.27 22.81
CA ILE A 168 6.58 -7.12 22.06
C ILE A 168 7.14 -8.54 21.90
N LYS A 169 8.41 -8.66 21.50
CA LYS A 169 9.08 -9.95 21.33
C LYS A 169 9.10 -10.76 22.63
N ASP A 170 9.37 -10.12 23.77
CA ASP A 170 9.55 -10.80 25.05
C ASP A 170 8.23 -11.07 25.80
N LYS A 171 7.22 -10.20 25.62
CA LYS A 171 6.02 -10.10 26.47
C LYS A 171 4.68 -10.14 25.73
N TRP A 172 4.62 -10.68 24.51
CA TRP A 172 3.40 -10.78 23.68
C TRP A 172 2.08 -11.16 24.40
N ASP A 173 2.01 -12.27 25.16
CA ASP A 173 0.82 -12.70 25.92
C ASP A 173 0.28 -11.62 26.87
N GLU A 174 1.20 -10.86 27.49
CA GLU A 174 0.86 -9.80 28.45
C GLU A 174 0.31 -8.57 27.72
N ILE A 175 0.94 -8.22 26.60
CA ILE A 175 0.52 -7.08 25.77
C ILE A 175 -0.88 -7.32 25.20
N GLU A 176 -1.17 -8.49 24.66
CA GLU A 176 -2.50 -8.79 24.11
C GLU A 176 -3.59 -8.67 25.19
N LEU A 177 -3.33 -9.18 26.40
CA LEU A 177 -4.25 -9.05 27.53
C LEU A 177 -4.45 -7.59 27.94
N ASN A 178 -3.36 -6.83 28.07
CA ASN A 178 -3.41 -5.44 28.51
C ASN A 178 -4.07 -4.54 27.45
N LEU A 179 -3.83 -4.76 26.16
CA LEU A 179 -4.53 -4.04 25.11
C LEU A 179 -6.03 -4.32 25.09
N GLU A 180 -6.45 -5.54 25.40
CA GLU A 180 -7.87 -5.87 25.52
C GLU A 180 -8.52 -5.17 26.74
N ILE A 181 -7.79 -5.01 27.84
CA ILE A 181 -8.22 -4.20 28.99
C ILE A 181 -8.38 -2.73 28.56
N TYR A 182 -7.37 -2.17 27.89
CA TYR A 182 -7.42 -0.79 27.38
C TYR A 182 -8.62 -0.57 26.46
N ARG A 183 -8.87 -1.48 25.50
CA ARG A 183 -10.02 -1.43 24.59
C ARG A 183 -11.34 -1.37 25.36
N LYS A 184 -11.55 -2.30 26.30
CA LYS A 184 -12.77 -2.35 27.12
C LYS A 184 -12.98 -1.06 27.92
N LEU A 185 -11.90 -0.46 28.43
CA LEU A 185 -11.97 0.83 29.11
C LEU A 185 -12.38 1.96 28.15
N VAL A 186 -11.82 2.01 26.94
CA VAL A 186 -12.21 3.03 25.93
C VAL A 186 -13.69 2.92 25.58
N VAL A 187 -14.18 1.69 25.34
CA VAL A 187 -15.59 1.43 25.03
C VAL A 187 -16.52 1.87 26.16
N LYS A 188 -16.13 1.57 27.41
CA LYS A 188 -16.92 1.85 28.62
C LYS A 188 -16.93 3.33 28.99
N GLU A 189 -15.75 3.94 29.10
CA GLU A 189 -15.58 5.26 29.72
C GLU A 189 -15.77 6.40 28.72
N LYS A 190 -15.44 6.18 27.44
CA LYS A 190 -15.55 7.17 26.35
C LYS A 190 -14.86 8.53 26.65
N ASP A 191 -13.84 8.49 27.50
CA ASP A 191 -12.98 9.62 27.88
C ASP A 191 -11.55 9.12 28.12
N LEU A 192 -10.60 9.55 27.29
CA LEU A 192 -9.24 9.00 27.31
C LEU A 192 -8.45 9.33 28.58
N LYS A 193 -8.70 10.48 29.21
CA LYS A 193 -8.03 10.84 30.47
C LYS A 193 -8.43 9.87 31.59
N THR A 194 -9.71 9.55 31.66
CA THR A 194 -10.26 8.57 32.60
C THR A 194 -9.76 7.15 32.28
N VAL A 195 -9.72 6.78 31.00
CA VAL A 195 -9.20 5.48 30.54
C VAL A 195 -7.77 5.26 31.00
N GLU A 196 -6.87 6.22 30.75
CA GLU A 196 -5.46 6.10 31.08
C GLU A 196 -5.25 5.91 32.60
N GLY A 197 -5.91 6.74 33.41
CA GLY A 197 -5.84 6.64 34.88
C GLY A 197 -6.41 5.33 35.45
N LYS A 198 -7.42 4.72 34.79
CA LYS A 198 -7.96 3.41 35.18
C LYS A 198 -7.10 2.25 34.67
N PHE A 199 -6.53 2.38 33.48
CA PHE A 199 -5.71 1.36 32.84
C PHE A 199 -4.50 1.00 33.72
N TYR A 200 -3.71 2.00 34.13
CA TYR A 200 -2.55 1.78 35.00
C TYR A 200 -2.89 1.24 36.40
N LYS A 201 -4.15 1.37 36.85
CA LYS A 201 -4.61 0.75 38.12
C LYS A 201 -5.03 -0.71 37.96
N GLN A 202 -5.33 -1.15 36.73
CA GLN A 202 -5.83 -2.50 36.45
C GLN A 202 -4.73 -3.47 35.99
N ILE A 203 -3.67 -2.96 35.37
CA ILE A 203 -2.54 -3.76 34.92
C ILE A 203 -1.47 -3.87 36.01
N ASN A 204 -0.80 -5.01 36.09
CA ASN A 204 0.31 -5.24 37.00
C ASN A 204 1.63 -5.27 36.21
N ILE A 205 2.30 -4.11 36.13
CA ILE A 205 3.50 -3.91 35.29
C ILE A 205 4.60 -3.20 36.09
N THR A 206 5.86 -3.38 35.69
CA THR A 206 6.99 -2.68 36.35
C THR A 206 7.02 -1.20 35.97
N GLU A 207 7.79 -0.38 36.69
CA GLU A 207 7.99 1.03 36.31
C GLU A 207 8.66 1.21 34.94
N GLU A 208 9.54 0.27 34.56
CA GLU A 208 10.19 0.26 33.25
C GLU A 208 9.17 -0.01 32.13
N ASP A 209 8.29 -1.00 32.35
CA ASP A 209 7.22 -1.36 31.41
C ASP A 209 6.21 -0.22 31.21
N LYS A 210 6.01 0.65 32.21
CA LYS A 210 5.11 1.81 32.07
C LYS A 210 5.51 2.73 30.93
N LEU A 211 6.80 2.87 30.64
CA LEU A 211 7.26 3.69 29.52
C LEU A 211 6.83 3.09 28.17
N VAL A 212 6.87 1.76 28.05
CA VAL A 212 6.39 1.03 26.87
C VAL A 212 4.88 1.20 26.71
N TYR A 213 4.10 1.02 27.78
CA TYR A 213 2.65 1.21 27.71
C TYR A 213 2.25 2.66 27.45
N LYS A 214 3.00 3.64 27.95
CA LYS A 214 2.80 5.04 27.60
C LYS A 214 2.98 5.28 26.10
N ALA A 215 4.03 4.71 25.50
CA ALA A 215 4.24 4.78 24.05
C ALA A 215 3.10 4.07 23.27
N LEU A 216 2.70 2.87 23.69
CA LEU A 216 1.58 2.13 23.09
C LEU A 216 0.26 2.92 23.17
N ILE A 217 -0.07 3.52 24.31
CA ILE A 217 -1.28 4.33 24.47
C ILE A 217 -1.24 5.55 23.55
N GLU A 218 -0.10 6.24 23.40
CA GLU A 218 0.03 7.36 22.47
C GLU A 218 -0.18 6.93 21.01
N ILE A 219 0.32 5.76 20.61
CA ILE A 219 0.04 5.18 19.27
C ILE A 219 -1.46 4.93 19.08
N LEU A 220 -2.14 4.40 20.10
CA LEU A 220 -3.57 4.04 20.05
C LEU A 220 -4.51 5.26 20.14
N LYS A 221 -4.05 6.34 20.76
CA LYS A 221 -4.83 7.52 21.13
C LYS A 221 -5.64 8.11 19.99
N ARG A 222 -5.04 8.20 18.79
CA ARG A 222 -5.69 8.75 17.59
C ARG A 222 -6.96 7.97 17.25
N LYS A 223 -6.86 6.64 17.12
CA LYS A 223 -8.00 5.77 16.81
C LYS A 223 -8.99 5.65 17.95
N SER A 224 -8.53 5.66 19.20
CA SER A 224 -9.42 5.69 20.35
C SER A 224 -10.27 6.98 20.38
N ASN A 225 -9.69 8.13 20.06
CA ASN A 225 -10.43 9.40 19.93
C ASN A 225 -11.42 9.37 18.76
N GLU A 226 -11.00 8.86 17.60
CA GLU A 226 -11.86 8.73 16.42
C GLU A 226 -13.09 7.86 16.75
N TYR A 227 -12.89 6.72 17.41
CA TYR A 227 -13.94 5.85 17.91
C TYR A 227 -14.90 6.59 18.85
N ILE A 228 -14.39 7.25 19.90
CA ILE A 228 -15.20 8.00 20.87
C ILE A 228 -16.04 9.08 20.17
N HIS A 229 -15.44 9.81 19.23
CA HIS A 229 -16.13 10.88 18.49
C HIS A 229 -17.25 10.34 17.61
N ARG A 230 -17.00 9.27 16.85
CA ARG A 230 -18.03 8.61 16.03
C ARG A 230 -19.17 8.08 16.89
N MET A 231 -18.86 7.45 18.02
CA MET A 231 -19.87 6.94 18.96
C MET A 231 -20.73 8.04 19.59
N LYS A 232 -20.22 9.28 19.73
CA LYS A 232 -21.01 10.43 20.20
C LYS A 232 -21.96 10.97 19.13
N LYS A 233 -21.63 10.83 17.84
CA LYS A 233 -22.44 11.30 16.71
C LYS A 233 -23.59 10.35 16.35
N VAL A 234 -23.39 9.04 16.49
CA VAL A 234 -24.38 8.02 16.10
C VAL A 234 -25.34 7.76 17.26
N ILE A 235 -26.54 8.32 17.22
CA ILE A 235 -27.48 8.26 18.36
C ILE A 235 -28.48 7.09 18.26
N THR A 236 -28.75 6.52 17.08
CA THR A 236 -29.91 5.59 16.91
C THR A 236 -29.70 4.36 16.00
N ASN A 237 -28.59 4.21 15.30
CA ASN A 237 -28.40 3.11 14.34
C ASN A 237 -27.56 1.95 14.93
N LYS A 238 -28.22 0.88 15.37
CA LYS A 238 -27.56 -0.30 15.98
C LYS A 238 -26.50 -0.95 15.08
N LYS A 239 -26.77 -1.11 13.78
CA LYS A 239 -25.82 -1.75 12.83
C LYS A 239 -24.55 -0.93 12.64
N GLU A 240 -24.68 0.39 12.64
CA GLU A 240 -23.56 1.31 12.49
C GLU A 240 -22.70 1.35 13.75
N LEU A 241 -23.31 1.29 14.93
CA LEU A 241 -22.61 1.16 16.21
C LEU A 241 -21.80 -0.15 16.27
N GLU A 242 -22.40 -1.28 15.93
CA GLU A 242 -21.73 -2.59 15.87
C GLU A 242 -20.54 -2.56 14.91
N HIS A 243 -20.69 -1.90 13.75
CA HIS A 243 -19.62 -1.76 12.78
C HIS A 243 -18.46 -0.87 13.28
N ILE A 244 -18.76 0.26 13.92
CA ILE A 244 -17.76 1.15 14.51
C ILE A 244 -16.95 0.44 15.61
N GLU A 245 -17.63 -0.30 16.49
CA GLU A 245 -16.98 -1.05 17.57
C GLU A 245 -16.11 -2.18 17.02
N LYS A 246 -16.62 -2.94 16.05
CA LYS A 246 -15.85 -4.01 15.39
C LYS A 246 -14.60 -3.49 14.70
N ASN A 247 -14.67 -2.33 14.03
CA ASN A 247 -13.52 -1.71 13.38
C ASN A 247 -12.47 -1.25 14.40
N TYR A 248 -12.91 -0.70 15.53
CA TYR A 248 -12.00 -0.30 16.61
C TYR A 248 -11.33 -1.52 17.27
N GLU A 249 -12.10 -2.58 17.51
CA GLU A 249 -11.56 -3.84 18.01
C GLU A 249 -10.51 -4.43 17.07
N TYR A 250 -10.82 -4.49 15.77
CA TYR A 250 -9.88 -4.96 14.77
C TYR A 250 -8.60 -4.13 14.77
N TYR A 251 -8.69 -2.80 14.87
CA TYR A 251 -7.50 -1.95 14.94
C TYR A 251 -6.62 -2.27 16.16
N ILE A 252 -7.21 -2.35 17.36
CA ILE A 252 -6.45 -2.64 18.60
C ILE A 252 -5.78 -4.01 18.54
N GLN A 253 -6.46 -5.02 18.00
CA GLN A 253 -5.90 -6.36 17.84
C GLN A 253 -4.76 -6.39 16.82
N ASN A 254 -4.78 -5.54 15.80
CA ASN A 254 -3.83 -5.60 14.69
C ASN A 254 -2.58 -4.74 14.85
N ILE A 255 -2.62 -3.70 15.67
CA ILE A 255 -1.50 -2.75 15.78
C ILE A 255 -0.18 -3.42 16.17
N ILE A 256 -0.21 -4.44 17.04
CA ILE A 256 1.00 -5.13 17.49
C ILE A 256 1.65 -5.88 16.33
N TYR A 257 0.84 -6.54 15.49
CA TYR A 257 1.32 -7.23 14.29
C TYR A 257 1.86 -6.25 13.25
N GLU A 258 1.21 -5.08 13.11
CA GLU A 258 1.71 -4.01 12.24
C GLU A 258 3.10 -3.54 12.68
N MET A 259 3.30 -3.29 13.98
CA MET A 259 4.61 -2.95 14.55
C MET A 259 5.66 -4.05 14.29
N GLU A 260 5.31 -5.32 14.52
CA GLU A 260 6.21 -6.46 14.28
C GLU A 260 6.61 -6.58 12.81
N TYR A 261 5.66 -6.48 11.87
CA TYR A 261 5.96 -6.62 10.45
C TYR A 261 6.67 -5.39 9.88
N ILE A 262 6.39 -4.18 10.38
CA ILE A 262 7.22 -3.00 10.11
C ILE A 262 8.66 -3.30 10.56
N ASN A 263 8.87 -3.82 11.76
CA ASN A 263 10.19 -4.18 12.25
C ASN A 263 10.91 -5.17 11.32
N PHE A 264 10.23 -6.23 10.86
CA PHE A 264 10.81 -7.21 9.94
C PHE A 264 11.27 -6.59 8.62
N ILE A 265 10.47 -5.69 8.04
CA ILE A 265 10.85 -4.98 6.81
C ILE A 265 12.03 -4.05 7.07
N LEU A 266 12.02 -3.29 8.17
CA LEU A 266 13.11 -2.34 8.49
C LEU A 266 14.44 -3.04 8.74
N GLU A 267 14.45 -4.23 9.34
CA GLU A 267 15.68 -5.03 9.51
C GLU A 267 16.28 -5.45 8.17
N ILE A 268 15.43 -5.80 7.20
CA ILE A 268 15.89 -6.11 5.85
C ILE A 268 16.41 -4.86 5.17
N TRP A 269 15.63 -3.78 5.28
CA TRP A 269 15.88 -2.56 4.52
C TRP A 269 17.14 -1.84 4.99
N PHE A 270 17.32 -1.68 6.31
CA PHE A 270 18.53 -1.10 6.88
C PHE A 270 19.68 -2.10 7.00
N THR A 271 19.44 -3.36 6.66
CA THR A 271 20.49 -4.37 6.67
C THR A 271 21.11 -4.56 8.09
N ASP A 272 20.44 -4.05 9.15
CA ASP A 272 20.93 -3.94 10.53
C ASP A 272 19.84 -4.40 11.51
N VAL A 273 20.11 -5.45 12.29
CA VAL A 273 19.19 -5.95 13.32
C VAL A 273 19.28 -5.17 14.64
N ARG A 274 20.37 -4.41 14.84
CA ARG A 274 20.59 -3.54 16.00
C ARG A 274 20.11 -2.11 15.73
N LYS A 275 19.48 -1.87 14.58
CA LYS A 275 18.97 -0.58 14.13
C LYS A 275 18.32 0.18 15.28
N LYS A 276 18.64 1.46 15.38
CA LYS A 276 17.97 2.37 16.30
C LYS A 276 17.12 3.32 15.47
N ILE A 277 15.82 3.05 15.50
CA ILE A 277 14.85 3.82 14.72
C ILE A 277 14.52 5.15 15.41
N GLU A 278 14.64 6.22 14.64
CA GLU A 278 14.02 7.52 14.91
C GLU A 278 13.17 7.93 13.69
N PHE A 279 12.19 8.81 13.92
CA PHE A 279 11.35 9.33 12.85
C PHE A 279 11.57 10.83 12.66
N ASP A 280 12.08 11.20 11.50
CA ASP A 280 12.15 12.59 11.07
C ASP A 280 10.76 13.00 10.57
N LYS A 281 10.03 13.71 11.44
CA LYS A 281 8.69 14.21 11.14
C LYS A 281 8.69 15.27 10.05
N ASP A 282 9.76 16.01 9.86
CA ASP A 282 9.82 17.14 8.92
C ASP A 282 10.01 16.65 7.49
N ASN A 283 10.84 15.62 7.31
CA ASN A 283 11.09 15.00 6.00
C ASN A 283 10.23 13.74 5.75
N LEU A 284 9.48 13.27 6.74
CA LEU A 284 8.74 12.00 6.70
C LEU A 284 9.66 10.81 6.39
N GLU A 285 10.76 10.72 7.12
CA GLU A 285 11.79 9.69 6.96
C GLU A 285 11.92 8.84 8.24
N ILE A 286 12.03 7.53 8.06
CA ILE A 286 12.45 6.60 9.11
C ILE A 286 13.98 6.55 9.05
N LEU A 287 14.66 6.83 10.15
CA LEU A 287 16.12 6.88 10.23
C LEU A 287 16.64 5.68 11.01
N ASN A 288 17.68 5.02 10.51
CA ASN A 288 18.54 4.19 11.35
C ASN A 288 19.74 5.04 11.81
N ILE A 289 19.69 5.54 13.04
CA ILE A 289 20.72 6.46 13.54
C ILE A 289 22.07 5.79 13.79
N ASN A 290 22.13 4.46 13.80
CA ASN A 290 23.40 3.73 13.92
C ASN A 290 24.27 3.90 12.67
N GLU A 291 23.65 4.02 11.49
CA GLU A 291 24.33 3.87 10.20
C GLU A 291 24.04 4.99 9.20
N ASN A 292 23.34 6.05 9.64
CA ASN A 292 22.89 7.18 8.82
C ASN A 292 22.09 6.75 7.56
N GLU A 293 21.45 5.58 7.62
CA GLU A 293 20.54 5.13 6.58
C GLU A 293 19.14 5.70 6.83
N LYS A 294 18.39 5.95 5.76
CA LYS A 294 17.07 6.59 5.84
C LYS A 294 16.09 6.05 4.81
N LEU A 295 14.85 5.88 5.24
CA LEU A 295 13.73 5.40 4.44
C LEU A 295 12.68 6.52 4.35
N SER A 296 12.56 7.16 3.18
CA SER A 296 11.54 8.17 2.94
C SER A 296 10.19 7.53 2.63
N LEU A 297 9.13 7.96 3.34
CA LEU A 297 7.76 7.50 3.06
C LEU A 297 7.28 7.93 1.67
N GLU A 298 7.77 9.06 1.15
CA GLU A 298 7.52 9.50 -0.23
C GLU A 298 8.10 8.49 -1.23
N ASN A 299 9.35 8.07 -1.04
CA ASN A 299 9.97 7.07 -1.90
C ASN A 299 9.21 5.74 -1.84
N GLN A 300 8.68 5.35 -0.67
CA GLN A 300 7.85 4.13 -0.56
C GLN A 300 6.52 4.24 -1.33
N LEU A 301 5.92 5.43 -1.41
CA LEU A 301 4.76 5.65 -2.28
C LEU A 301 5.15 5.48 -3.76
N TYR A 302 6.29 6.04 -4.18
CA TYR A 302 6.77 5.88 -5.57
C TYR A 302 7.06 4.42 -5.91
N MET A 303 7.62 3.65 -4.97
CA MET A 303 7.75 2.20 -5.14
C MET A 303 6.39 1.56 -5.46
N PHE A 304 5.35 1.86 -4.66
CA PHE A 304 3.99 1.37 -4.92
C PHE A 304 3.45 1.81 -6.30
N GLU A 305 3.55 3.10 -6.63
CA GLU A 305 3.08 3.67 -7.91
C GLU A 305 3.76 3.04 -9.12
N ASN A 306 5.03 2.67 -8.99
CA ASN A 306 5.77 1.97 -10.03
C ASN A 306 5.22 0.55 -10.26
N TYR A 307 4.99 -0.23 -9.19
CA TYR A 307 4.41 -1.58 -9.33
C TYR A 307 3.00 -1.56 -9.87
N PHE A 308 2.19 -0.64 -9.35
CA PHE A 308 0.84 -0.45 -9.85
C PHE A 308 0.84 0.02 -11.30
N GLY A 309 1.75 0.94 -11.67
CA GLY A 309 1.96 1.37 -13.04
C GLY A 309 2.33 0.21 -13.97
N ASN A 310 3.23 -0.69 -13.57
CA ASN A 310 3.62 -1.84 -14.38
C ASN A 310 2.41 -2.75 -14.68
N TYR A 311 1.57 -3.00 -13.67
CA TYR A 311 0.32 -3.74 -13.82
C TYR A 311 -0.65 -3.08 -14.80
N ILE A 312 -0.93 -1.78 -14.60
CA ILE A 312 -1.85 -1.04 -15.47
C ILE A 312 -1.31 -0.94 -16.90
N LYS A 313 0.01 -0.87 -17.08
CA LYS A 313 0.65 -0.81 -18.39
C LYS A 313 0.38 -2.07 -19.21
N GLN A 314 0.44 -3.25 -18.58
CA GLN A 314 0.11 -4.51 -19.25
C GLN A 314 -1.32 -4.49 -19.81
N ILE A 315 -2.31 -4.11 -18.98
CA ILE A 315 -3.72 -3.98 -19.40
C ILE A 315 -3.86 -2.94 -20.52
N ASN A 316 -3.19 -1.79 -20.37
CA ASN A 316 -3.26 -0.70 -21.32
C ASN A 316 -2.69 -1.09 -22.70
N ASP A 317 -1.55 -1.77 -22.71
CA ASP A 317 -0.88 -2.19 -23.94
C ASP A 317 -1.67 -3.31 -24.64
N GLU A 318 -2.25 -4.25 -23.88
CA GLU A 318 -3.21 -5.22 -24.41
C GLU A 318 -4.41 -4.53 -25.08
N MET A 319 -4.99 -3.52 -24.44
CA MET A 319 -6.09 -2.74 -25.01
C MET A 319 -5.68 -1.97 -26.25
N LYS A 320 -4.50 -1.34 -26.27
CA LYS A 320 -3.98 -0.67 -27.46
C LYS A 320 -3.78 -1.65 -28.62
N MET A 321 -3.27 -2.85 -28.34
CA MET A 321 -3.14 -3.90 -29.34
C MET A 321 -4.49 -4.35 -29.89
N LEU A 322 -5.49 -4.54 -29.03
CA LEU A 322 -6.86 -4.89 -29.46
C LEU A 322 -7.49 -3.81 -30.34
N ILE A 323 -7.26 -2.54 -30.02
CA ILE A 323 -7.74 -1.39 -30.82
C ILE A 323 -6.99 -1.28 -32.14
N ALA A 324 -5.68 -1.57 -32.17
CA ALA A 324 -4.87 -1.51 -33.38
C ALA A 324 -5.17 -2.65 -34.36
N LYS A 325 -5.47 -3.86 -33.86
CA LYS A 325 -5.76 -5.07 -34.65
C LYS A 325 -7.19 -5.10 -35.22
N TYR A 326 -7.69 -3.98 -35.74
CA TYR A 326 -8.97 -3.95 -36.45
C TYR A 326 -9.01 -4.80 -37.75
N GLU A 327 -7.97 -5.59 -38.03
CA GLU A 327 -7.97 -6.70 -38.98
C GLU A 327 -7.30 -7.96 -38.35
N ILE A 328 -8.11 -9.00 -38.10
CA ILE A 328 -7.80 -10.44 -37.89
C ILE A 328 -7.52 -10.97 -36.44
N ILE A 329 -8.56 -11.61 -35.89
CA ILE A 329 -8.72 -12.91 -35.17
C ILE A 329 -7.59 -13.41 -34.21
N ASP A 330 -7.86 -13.62 -32.90
CA ASP A 330 -8.40 -14.91 -32.39
C ASP A 330 -8.80 -14.93 -30.89
N ASN A 331 -9.91 -15.64 -30.66
CA ASN A 331 -10.54 -16.28 -29.50
C ASN A 331 -10.74 -15.57 -28.14
N ASN A 332 -12.05 -15.40 -27.83
CA ASN A 332 -12.75 -15.04 -26.58
C ASN A 332 -13.05 -13.55 -26.28
N PHE A 333 -12.62 -12.59 -27.09
CA PHE A 333 -13.05 -11.19 -26.95
C PHE A 333 -13.26 -10.56 -28.33
N LYS A 334 -14.47 -10.09 -28.65
CA LYS A 334 -14.81 -9.47 -29.94
C LYS A 334 -14.60 -7.96 -29.88
N PRO A 335 -13.65 -7.36 -30.63
CA PRO A 335 -13.42 -5.92 -30.66
C PRO A 335 -14.67 -5.10 -30.97
N GLU A 336 -15.60 -5.64 -31.76
CA GLU A 336 -16.87 -4.99 -32.08
C GLU A 336 -17.74 -4.81 -30.82
N VAL A 337 -17.76 -5.80 -29.92
CA VAL A 337 -18.53 -5.72 -28.67
C VAL A 337 -17.95 -4.66 -27.74
N LEU A 338 -16.62 -4.59 -27.63
CA LEU A 338 -15.94 -3.57 -26.85
C LEU A 338 -16.25 -2.16 -27.37
N PHE A 339 -16.14 -1.98 -28.68
CA PHE A 339 -16.42 -0.71 -29.33
C PHE A 339 -17.89 -0.29 -29.17
N GLU A 340 -18.83 -1.22 -29.29
CA GLU A 340 -20.24 -0.95 -29.02
C GLU A 340 -20.51 -0.57 -27.56
N LYS A 341 -19.81 -1.18 -26.59
CA LYS A 341 -19.88 -0.72 -25.18
C LYS A 341 -19.34 0.71 -25.01
N ILE A 342 -18.22 1.05 -25.65
CA ILE A 342 -17.66 2.40 -25.62
C ILE A 342 -18.65 3.40 -26.23
N LYS A 343 -19.24 3.08 -27.39
CA LYS A 343 -20.26 3.91 -28.06
C LYS A 343 -21.51 4.13 -27.22
N LYS A 344 -21.96 3.14 -26.42
CA LYS A 344 -23.10 3.33 -25.51
C LYS A 344 -22.88 4.44 -24.49
N ILE A 345 -21.62 4.72 -24.15
CA ILE A 345 -21.23 5.78 -23.22
C ILE A 345 -20.98 7.08 -24.00
N PHE A 346 -20.19 7.02 -25.06
CA PHE A 346 -19.92 8.16 -25.96
C PHE A 346 -20.95 8.27 -27.10
N PHE A 347 -22.24 8.23 -26.75
CA PHE A 347 -23.35 8.11 -27.69
C PHE A 347 -23.75 9.42 -28.40
N ASP A 348 -23.31 10.57 -27.91
CA ASP A 348 -23.63 11.87 -28.49
C ASP A 348 -22.86 12.02 -29.82
N ASP A 349 -23.40 12.57 -30.92
CA ASP A 349 -22.61 12.75 -32.16
C ASP A 349 -21.72 14.01 -32.13
N LYS A 350 -21.89 14.84 -31.09
CA LYS A 350 -21.16 16.08 -30.84
C LYS A 350 -19.65 15.90 -30.67
N SER A 351 -18.94 17.03 -30.79
CA SER A 351 -17.52 17.13 -30.44
C SER A 351 -17.34 16.90 -28.94
N LYS A 352 -16.52 15.92 -28.58
CA LYS A 352 -16.35 15.48 -27.19
C LYS A 352 -14.97 15.84 -26.68
N TYR A 353 -14.93 16.33 -25.46
CA TYR A 353 -13.72 16.46 -24.68
C TYR A 353 -13.82 15.53 -23.49
N VAL A 354 -12.72 14.89 -23.10
CA VAL A 354 -12.72 13.88 -22.05
C VAL A 354 -11.71 14.25 -20.98
N ILE A 355 -12.16 14.26 -19.72
CA ILE A 355 -11.32 14.25 -18.54
C ILE A 355 -11.31 12.81 -18.03
N ASN A 356 -10.14 12.16 -18.10
CA ASN A 356 -9.96 10.76 -17.81
C ASN A 356 -9.26 10.56 -16.46
N PHE A 357 -9.99 10.01 -15.49
CA PHE A 357 -9.52 9.56 -14.18
C PHE A 357 -9.16 8.07 -14.15
N ASN A 358 -9.27 7.34 -15.26
CA ASN A 358 -8.69 6.00 -15.32
C ASN A 358 -7.17 6.09 -15.20
N TYR A 359 -6.56 5.03 -14.67
CA TYR A 359 -5.09 4.89 -14.68
C TYR A 359 -4.57 4.46 -16.07
N THR A 360 -5.46 3.97 -16.94
CA THR A 360 -5.19 3.62 -18.32
C THR A 360 -5.32 4.84 -19.25
N ASN A 361 -4.68 4.78 -20.42
CA ASN A 361 -4.73 5.82 -21.43
C ASN A 361 -5.01 5.30 -22.86
N TYR A 362 -5.40 4.03 -23.02
CA TYR A 362 -5.67 3.40 -24.32
C TYR A 362 -6.71 4.19 -25.13
N LEU A 363 -7.62 4.91 -24.47
CA LEU A 363 -8.60 5.79 -25.12
C LEU A 363 -7.96 6.87 -25.99
N ASN A 364 -6.70 7.24 -25.75
CA ASN A 364 -5.96 8.17 -26.59
C ASN A 364 -5.89 7.67 -28.06
N GLN A 365 -5.94 6.35 -28.30
CA GLN A 365 -5.97 5.79 -29.66
C GLN A 365 -7.23 6.20 -30.43
N TYR A 366 -8.36 6.35 -29.74
CA TYR A 366 -9.64 6.75 -30.34
C TYR A 366 -9.71 8.26 -30.62
N ALA A 367 -8.97 9.08 -29.88
CA ALA A 367 -8.86 10.52 -30.16
C ALA A 367 -8.01 10.80 -31.42
N ILE A 368 -7.01 9.95 -31.68
CA ILE A 368 -6.13 10.06 -32.85
C ILE A 368 -6.80 9.47 -34.10
N ASN A 369 -7.52 8.35 -33.96
CA ASN A 369 -8.08 7.61 -35.08
C ASN A 369 -9.57 7.95 -35.31
N ASN A 370 -9.83 8.88 -36.24
CA ASN A 370 -11.18 9.34 -36.59
C ASN A 370 -12.09 8.25 -37.19
N ASN A 371 -11.56 7.08 -37.58
CA ASN A 371 -12.33 6.00 -38.18
C ASN A 371 -13.39 5.41 -37.23
N TYR A 372 -13.22 5.61 -35.93
CA TYR A 372 -14.13 5.12 -34.90
C TYR A 372 -15.35 6.00 -34.64
N ARG A 373 -15.51 7.13 -35.37
CA ARG A 373 -16.69 8.03 -35.27
C ARG A 373 -17.07 8.48 -33.84
N LEU A 374 -16.18 8.35 -32.84
CA LEU A 374 -16.44 8.81 -31.47
C LEU A 374 -16.34 10.34 -31.34
N ASN A 375 -15.81 11.04 -32.35
CA ASN A 375 -15.67 12.51 -32.38
C ASN A 375 -15.02 13.11 -31.11
N ILE A 376 -14.04 12.41 -30.55
CA ILE A 376 -13.27 12.87 -29.39
C ILE A 376 -12.17 13.81 -29.89
N LYS A 377 -12.23 15.08 -29.47
CA LYS A 377 -11.27 16.12 -29.85
C LYS A 377 -10.03 16.13 -28.98
N LYS A 378 -10.19 15.85 -27.68
CA LYS A 378 -9.11 15.89 -26.71
C LYS A 378 -9.41 15.02 -25.49
N ILE A 379 -8.38 14.38 -24.96
CA ILE A 379 -8.43 13.64 -23.70
C ILE A 379 -7.36 14.20 -22.76
N ILE A 380 -7.74 14.56 -21.53
CA ILE A 380 -6.84 14.97 -20.46
C ILE A 380 -6.78 13.85 -19.43
N ASN A 381 -5.62 13.22 -19.28
CA ASN A 381 -5.41 12.11 -18.34
C ASN A 381 -4.95 12.66 -16.98
N ILE A 382 -5.79 12.54 -15.97
CA ILE A 382 -5.59 13.17 -14.64
C ILE A 382 -4.72 12.31 -13.72
N ASN A 383 -4.82 10.99 -13.82
CA ASN A 383 -4.09 10.06 -12.95
C ASN A 383 -2.71 9.68 -13.49
N GLY A 384 -2.21 10.41 -14.50
CA GLY A 384 -0.89 10.21 -15.08
C GLY A 384 -0.91 9.66 -16.50
N ASN A 385 0.29 9.40 -17.02
CA ASN A 385 0.48 8.82 -18.34
C ASN A 385 1.19 7.47 -18.19
N ILE A 386 0.49 6.38 -18.53
CA ILE A 386 1.01 5.02 -18.43
C ILE A 386 2.13 4.73 -19.44
N ASP A 387 2.25 5.51 -20.51
CA ASP A 387 3.27 5.29 -21.53
C ASP A 387 4.68 5.57 -21.03
N SER A 388 4.81 6.38 -19.97
CA SER A 388 6.11 6.62 -19.34
C SER A 388 6.56 5.52 -18.38
N VAL A 389 5.69 4.55 -18.07
CA VAL A 389 6.05 3.45 -17.18
C VAL A 389 6.99 2.49 -17.90
N VAL A 390 8.13 2.20 -17.28
CA VAL A 390 9.07 1.18 -17.73
C VAL A 390 8.50 -0.19 -17.39
N LEU A 391 8.48 -1.14 -18.33
CA LEU A 391 8.07 -2.51 -18.00
C LEU A 391 9.21 -3.19 -17.25
N GLU A 392 8.90 -3.72 -16.07
CA GLU A 392 9.84 -4.55 -15.31
C GLU A 392 10.07 -5.86 -16.06
N THR A 393 11.33 -6.34 -16.08
CA THR A 393 11.62 -7.67 -16.64
C THR A 393 11.09 -8.76 -15.70
N LYS A 394 10.48 -9.81 -16.25
CA LYS A 394 10.02 -10.96 -15.44
C LYS A 394 11.23 -11.63 -14.78
N LEU A 395 11.28 -11.63 -13.45
CA LEU A 395 12.37 -12.25 -12.70
C LEU A 395 12.13 -13.71 -12.32
N SER A 396 13.24 -14.37 -11.98
CA SER A 396 13.36 -15.82 -11.88
C SER A 396 12.39 -16.43 -10.86
N LYS A 397 11.49 -17.26 -11.39
CA LYS A 397 10.48 -18.00 -10.62
C LYS A 397 11.09 -18.80 -9.46
N ASN A 398 12.35 -19.19 -9.60
CA ASN A 398 13.04 -20.16 -8.74
C ASN A 398 13.69 -19.57 -7.47
N ARG A 399 13.65 -18.25 -7.23
CA ARG A 399 14.17 -17.67 -5.98
C ARG A 399 13.29 -18.02 -4.78
N ILE A 400 13.93 -18.28 -3.65
CA ILE A 400 13.33 -18.67 -2.36
C ILE A 400 13.33 -17.48 -1.33
N ARG A 401 14.01 -16.34 -1.60
CA ARG A 401 14.28 -15.16 -0.73
C ARG A 401 14.55 -13.94 -1.61
N SER A 402 14.35 -12.76 -1.03
CA SER A 402 14.67 -11.49 -1.66
C SER A 402 16.17 -11.15 -1.58
N PRO A 403 16.75 -10.52 -2.61
CA PRO A 403 18.12 -10.01 -2.56
C PRO A 403 18.43 -9.10 -1.38
N LYS A 404 17.48 -8.26 -0.96
CA LYS A 404 17.66 -7.41 0.23
C LYS A 404 17.87 -8.28 1.48
N TYR A 405 17.11 -9.35 1.64
CA TYR A 405 17.28 -10.27 2.78
C TYR A 405 18.67 -10.92 2.79
N ILE A 406 19.21 -11.36 1.65
CA ILE A 406 20.58 -11.91 1.63
C ILE A 406 21.63 -10.84 1.84
N LYS A 407 21.44 -9.62 1.33
CA LYS A 407 22.29 -8.48 1.66
C LYS A 407 22.34 -8.27 3.18
N THR A 408 21.19 -8.33 3.86
CA THR A 408 21.09 -8.28 5.33
C THR A 408 21.88 -9.39 5.99
N GLY A 409 21.66 -10.64 5.59
CA GLY A 409 22.41 -11.77 6.12
C GLY A 409 23.92 -11.61 5.97
N LEU A 410 24.38 -11.20 4.78
CA LEU A 410 25.79 -11.00 4.46
C LEU A 410 26.42 -9.92 5.35
N LYS A 411 25.79 -8.76 5.47
CA LYS A 411 26.30 -7.65 6.30
C LYS A 411 26.43 -8.08 7.76
N LEU A 412 25.39 -8.72 8.32
CA LEU A 412 25.40 -9.17 9.71
C LEU A 412 26.48 -10.23 10.00
N ALA A 413 26.70 -11.15 9.05
CA ALA A 413 27.76 -12.14 9.18
C ALA A 413 29.15 -11.48 9.21
N CYS A 414 29.36 -10.43 8.41
CA CYS A 414 30.59 -9.65 8.42
C CYS A 414 30.77 -8.85 9.73
N GLU A 415 29.72 -8.14 10.17
CA GLU A 415 29.78 -7.31 11.39
C GLU A 415 30.04 -8.12 12.65
N LYS A 416 29.43 -9.31 12.76
CA LYS A 416 29.68 -10.21 13.88
C LYS A 416 31.14 -10.65 13.93
N LYS A 417 31.76 -10.92 12.78
CA LYS A 417 33.19 -11.26 12.69
C LYS A 417 34.11 -10.06 12.94
N LEU A 418 33.67 -8.83 12.67
CA LEU A 418 34.44 -7.60 12.96
C LEU A 418 34.36 -7.18 14.43
N ALA A 419 33.27 -7.49 15.14
CA ALA A 419 33.08 -7.16 16.55
C ALA A 419 33.87 -8.06 17.51
N ASP A 420 34.23 -9.26 17.05
CA ASP A 420 34.97 -10.25 17.84
C ASP A 420 36.51 -10.12 17.64
N ASP A 421 37.01 -9.11 16.89
CA ASP A 421 38.40 -9.02 16.45
C ASP A 421 39.02 -7.61 16.50
N THR A 422 40.00 -7.38 17.39
CA THR A 422 41.12 -6.50 17.06
C THR A 422 42.05 -7.25 16.10
N ASP A 423 41.80 -7.08 14.80
CA ASP A 423 42.70 -7.33 13.65
C ASP A 423 43.35 -8.73 13.46
N ILE A 424 42.96 -9.81 14.16
CA ILE A 424 43.72 -11.09 14.12
C ILE A 424 42.97 -12.32 13.55
N GLU A 425 41.65 -12.46 13.61
CA GLU A 425 40.91 -13.65 13.13
C GLU A 425 40.32 -13.58 11.72
N VAL A 426 40.18 -12.42 11.06
CA VAL A 426 39.90 -12.38 9.60
C VAL A 426 41.02 -13.07 8.81
N GLN A 427 42.27 -12.96 9.29
CA GLN A 427 43.43 -13.67 8.74
C GLN A 427 43.38 -15.21 8.99
N LYS A 428 42.46 -15.67 9.83
CA LYS A 428 42.27 -17.09 10.21
C LYS A 428 40.95 -17.68 9.73
N MET A 429 40.09 -16.90 9.07
CA MET A 429 38.83 -17.41 8.52
C MET A 429 39.14 -18.49 7.49
N GLU A 430 38.59 -19.69 7.68
CA GLU A 430 38.79 -20.78 6.74
C GLU A 430 37.83 -20.64 5.55
N LYS A 431 38.34 -20.96 4.35
CA LYS A 431 37.58 -21.00 3.09
C LYS A 431 36.25 -21.76 3.20
N LYS A 432 36.19 -22.77 4.07
CA LYS A 432 35.02 -23.62 4.32
C LYS A 432 33.86 -22.86 4.95
N ASP A 433 34.09 -21.97 5.92
CA ASP A 433 33.02 -21.23 6.61
C ASP A 433 32.34 -20.20 5.71
N ALA A 434 33.12 -19.57 4.83
CA ALA A 434 32.63 -18.61 3.85
C ALA A 434 31.70 -19.30 2.83
N ILE A 435 32.16 -20.44 2.31
CA ILE A 435 31.40 -21.28 1.39
C ILE A 435 30.18 -21.87 2.08
N GLU A 436 30.28 -22.27 3.35
CA GLU A 436 29.16 -22.81 4.13
C GLU A 436 28.06 -21.76 4.38
N PHE A 437 28.42 -20.50 4.62
CA PHE A 437 27.46 -19.41 4.73
C PHE A 437 26.71 -19.17 3.40
N ILE A 438 27.45 -19.07 2.29
CA ILE A 438 26.89 -18.90 0.93
C ILE A 438 26.07 -20.13 0.51
N ASN A 439 26.45 -21.31 0.98
CA ASN A 439 25.71 -22.54 0.73
C ASN A 439 24.45 -22.68 1.59
N LYS A 440 24.47 -22.22 2.85
CA LYS A 440 23.32 -22.23 3.76
C LYS A 440 22.24 -21.22 3.36
N GLU A 441 22.62 -20.07 2.83
CA GLU A 441 21.69 -19.08 2.27
C GLU A 441 21.42 -19.39 0.78
N ASN A 442 20.54 -20.37 0.60
CA ASN A 442 20.37 -21.14 -0.64
C ASN A 442 19.76 -20.43 -1.86
N ILE A 443 19.77 -19.08 -1.94
CA ILE A 443 18.56 -18.47 -2.46
C ILE A 443 18.69 -17.31 -3.48
N ILE A 444 19.75 -16.49 -3.47
CA ILE A 444 19.81 -15.29 -4.35
C ILE A 444 20.64 -15.41 -5.61
N PHE A 445 21.56 -16.35 -5.66
CA PHE A 445 22.28 -16.59 -6.89
C PHE A 445 21.54 -17.63 -7.74
N SER A 446 21.52 -17.43 -9.07
CA SER A 446 21.31 -18.58 -9.95
C SER A 446 22.37 -19.63 -9.61
N GLU A 447 22.05 -20.91 -9.72
CA GLU A 447 23.02 -21.98 -9.41
C GLU A 447 24.32 -21.79 -10.20
N LYS A 448 24.23 -21.23 -11.41
CA LYS A 448 25.38 -20.78 -12.20
C LYS A 448 26.21 -19.70 -11.50
N MET A 449 25.61 -18.61 -11.02
CA MET A 449 26.33 -17.53 -10.32
C MET A 449 26.88 -17.98 -8.96
N LYS A 450 26.10 -18.79 -8.22
CA LYS A 450 26.52 -19.41 -6.96
C LYS A 450 27.73 -20.28 -7.20
N ASN A 451 27.65 -21.15 -8.20
CA ASN A 451 28.72 -22.07 -8.56
C ASN A 451 29.91 -21.36 -9.21
N GLU A 452 29.74 -20.25 -9.93
CA GLU A 452 30.85 -19.44 -10.43
C GLU A 452 31.59 -18.75 -9.28
N PHE A 453 30.85 -18.21 -8.32
CA PHE A 453 31.42 -17.55 -7.15
C PHE A 453 32.06 -18.55 -6.18
N ILE A 454 31.39 -19.67 -5.91
CA ILE A 454 31.93 -20.79 -5.13
C ILE A 454 33.12 -21.42 -5.87
N LYS A 455 33.05 -21.69 -7.19
CA LYS A 455 34.21 -22.19 -7.96
C LYS A 455 35.39 -21.24 -7.88
N LYS A 456 35.16 -19.93 -7.93
CA LYS A 456 36.23 -18.95 -7.81
C LYS A 456 36.92 -19.05 -6.45
N LEU A 457 36.17 -19.27 -5.36
CA LEU A 457 36.71 -19.51 -4.02
C LEU A 457 37.37 -20.90 -3.92
N GLU A 458 36.76 -21.94 -4.47
CA GLU A 458 37.22 -23.33 -4.50
C GLU A 458 38.52 -23.51 -5.29
N ASN A 459 38.71 -22.77 -6.38
CA ASN A 459 39.88 -22.83 -7.25
C ASN A 459 41.11 -22.07 -6.71
N MET A 460 40.96 -21.27 -5.66
CA MET A 460 42.10 -20.70 -4.94
C MET A 460 42.71 -21.79 -4.05
N SER A 461 44.02 -21.99 -4.07
CA SER A 461 44.73 -22.77 -3.05
C SER A 461 44.56 -22.13 -1.66
N ASP A 462 44.80 -22.88 -0.58
CA ASP A 462 44.66 -22.31 0.77
C ASP A 462 45.66 -21.18 1.03
N ASP A 463 46.85 -21.24 0.40
CA ASP A 463 47.83 -20.16 0.44
C ASP A 463 47.45 -18.99 -0.47
N GLU A 464 46.84 -19.22 -1.64
CA GLU A 464 46.25 -18.14 -2.46
C GLU A 464 45.00 -17.53 -1.82
N PHE A 465 44.22 -18.29 -1.05
CA PHE A 465 43.08 -17.79 -0.29
C PHE A 465 43.56 -16.99 0.92
N LYS A 466 44.57 -17.49 1.65
CA LYS A 466 45.24 -16.74 2.72
C LYS A 466 45.95 -15.51 2.18
N GLU A 467 46.59 -15.58 1.01
CA GLU A 467 47.23 -14.46 0.34
C GLU A 467 46.22 -13.53 -0.34
N PHE A 468 45.07 -14.03 -0.79
CA PHE A 468 43.91 -13.24 -1.18
C PHE A 468 43.46 -12.46 0.04
N ILE A 469 43.08 -13.09 1.14
CA ILE A 469 42.71 -12.46 2.43
C ILE A 469 43.80 -11.51 2.97
N LYS A 470 45.08 -11.85 2.85
CA LYS A 470 46.24 -11.04 3.27
C LYS A 470 46.51 -9.88 2.32
N ASN A 471 46.35 -10.01 1.02
CA ASN A 471 46.35 -8.92 0.03
C ASN A 471 45.02 -8.12 0.03
N GLN A 472 44.08 -8.48 0.92
CA GLN A 472 42.89 -7.70 1.29
C GLN A 472 43.13 -6.92 2.60
N SER A 473 44.35 -6.96 3.16
CA SER A 473 44.76 -6.09 4.27
C SER A 473 45.40 -4.77 3.80
N THR A 474 45.78 -4.64 2.52
CA THR A 474 46.25 -3.37 1.93
C THR A 474 45.11 -2.50 1.37
N GLU A 475 43.97 -3.09 1.04
CA GLU A 475 42.72 -2.38 0.73
C GLU A 475 41.73 -2.75 1.82
N LYS A 476 41.37 -1.82 2.72
CA LYS A 476 40.59 -2.09 3.94
C LYS A 476 39.42 -3.04 3.62
N VAL A 477 39.33 -4.19 4.29
CA VAL A 477 38.27 -5.21 4.12
C VAL A 477 36.86 -4.60 4.02
N ASN A 478 36.63 -3.52 4.76
CA ASN A 478 35.41 -2.70 4.71
C ASN A 478 35.09 -2.15 3.31
N ASP A 479 36.07 -1.75 2.51
CA ASP A 479 35.87 -1.14 1.19
C ASP A 479 35.51 -2.19 0.12
N ARG A 480 36.00 -3.43 0.26
CA ARG A 480 35.60 -4.56 -0.62
C ARG A 480 34.28 -5.20 -0.22
N VAL A 481 33.96 -5.29 1.08
CA VAL A 481 32.61 -5.67 1.52
C VAL A 481 31.58 -4.62 1.08
N LYS A 482 31.90 -3.32 1.25
CA LYS A 482 31.09 -2.23 0.66
C LYS A 482 30.94 -2.39 -0.84
N LYS A 483 31.99 -2.81 -1.56
CA LYS A 483 31.93 -3.08 -3.00
C LYS A 483 30.99 -4.24 -3.33
N ILE A 484 31.05 -5.37 -2.63
CA ILE A 484 30.13 -6.51 -2.85
C ILE A 484 28.68 -6.12 -2.53
N ILE A 485 28.46 -5.44 -1.40
CA ILE A 485 27.16 -4.90 -1.01
C ILE A 485 26.62 -3.95 -2.09
N LYS A 486 27.50 -3.10 -2.65
CA LYS A 486 27.17 -2.18 -3.73
C LYS A 486 26.90 -2.88 -5.06
N GLU A 487 27.66 -3.92 -5.41
CA GLU A 487 27.41 -4.75 -6.60
C GLU A 487 26.06 -5.48 -6.48
N CYS A 488 25.73 -6.00 -5.28
CA CYS A 488 24.40 -6.53 -5.00
C CYS A 488 23.32 -5.45 -5.13
N ASP A 489 23.55 -4.23 -4.65
CA ASP A 489 22.61 -3.12 -4.84
C ASP A 489 22.42 -2.78 -6.32
N GLU A 490 23.48 -2.70 -7.10
CA GLU A 490 23.41 -2.45 -8.54
C GLU A 490 22.66 -3.57 -9.27
N GLU A 491 22.92 -4.84 -8.93
CA GLU A 491 22.16 -5.97 -9.46
C GLU A 491 20.68 -5.92 -9.06
N ILE A 492 20.37 -5.60 -7.80
CA ILE A 492 18.99 -5.44 -7.32
C ILE A 492 18.27 -4.35 -8.09
N MET A 493 18.93 -3.23 -8.31
CA MET A 493 18.36 -2.07 -9.02
C MET A 493 18.22 -2.37 -10.51
N ASN A 494 19.17 -3.07 -11.13
CA ASN A 494 19.06 -3.49 -12.53
C ASN A 494 17.95 -4.53 -12.76
N MET A 495 17.80 -5.47 -11.83
CA MET A 495 16.76 -6.49 -11.87
C MET A 495 15.38 -5.88 -11.55
N PHE A 496 15.32 -5.00 -10.56
CA PHE A 496 14.11 -4.39 -10.05
C PHE A 496 14.29 -2.88 -9.94
N PRO A 497 14.20 -2.14 -11.06
CA PRO A 497 14.46 -0.69 -11.10
C PRO A 497 13.61 0.09 -10.10
N PHE A 498 12.41 -0.40 -9.82
CA PHE A 498 11.48 0.19 -8.88
C PHE A 498 11.86 0.07 -7.39
N THR A 499 12.84 -0.77 -7.03
CA THR A 499 13.28 -0.94 -5.62
C THR A 499 14.04 0.27 -5.08
N SER A 500 14.45 1.17 -5.97
CA SER A 500 15.09 2.45 -5.72
C SER A 500 14.19 3.48 -5.04
N GLY A 501 12.86 3.34 -5.20
CA GLY A 501 11.90 4.38 -4.85
C GLY A 501 11.99 5.64 -5.72
N LEU A 502 12.70 5.59 -6.85
CA LEU A 502 12.69 6.65 -7.85
C LEU A 502 11.32 6.71 -8.54
N LYS A 503 10.85 7.91 -8.82
CA LYS A 503 9.58 8.15 -9.52
C LYS A 503 9.72 7.88 -11.02
N GLU A 504 9.71 6.61 -11.40
CA GLU A 504 9.79 6.17 -12.80
C GLU A 504 8.41 6.19 -13.48
N SER A 505 7.36 5.92 -12.71
CA SER A 505 5.98 6.01 -13.14
C SER A 505 5.44 7.45 -13.00
N LYS A 506 4.66 7.88 -14.00
CA LYS A 506 3.85 9.11 -13.90
C LYS A 506 2.46 8.85 -13.33
N ILE A 507 2.14 7.61 -12.94
CA ILE A 507 0.88 7.29 -12.28
C ILE A 507 0.80 8.04 -10.95
N ILE A 508 -0.37 8.61 -10.67
CA ILE A 508 -0.63 9.41 -9.47
C ILE A 508 -1.70 8.71 -8.64
N PHE A 509 -1.27 8.11 -7.55
CA PHE A 509 -2.07 7.44 -6.53
C PHE A 509 -1.87 8.13 -5.18
N GLY A 510 -2.93 8.36 -4.42
CA GLY A 510 -2.78 8.99 -3.10
C GLY A 510 -4.05 9.65 -2.58
N LEU A 511 -3.87 10.75 -1.85
CA LEU A 511 -4.94 11.40 -1.09
C LEU A 511 -5.54 12.59 -1.84
N ASP A 512 -6.85 12.81 -1.68
CA ASP A 512 -7.48 14.09 -1.94
C ASP A 512 -7.17 15.09 -0.82
N LYS A 513 -7.19 16.39 -1.15
CA LYS A 513 -6.92 17.46 -0.20
C LYS A 513 -7.94 17.46 0.95
N ILE A 514 -9.19 17.10 0.69
CA ILE A 514 -10.25 17.12 1.72
C ILE A 514 -10.05 16.04 2.78
N GLN A 515 -9.28 14.99 2.51
CA GLN A 515 -9.01 13.93 3.48
C GLN A 515 -8.05 14.38 4.58
N ILE A 516 -7.35 15.50 4.39
CA ILE A 516 -6.24 15.99 5.23
C ILE A 516 -6.73 17.16 6.09
N GLU A 517 -8.02 17.21 6.47
CA GLU A 517 -8.56 18.27 7.34
C GLU A 517 -7.71 18.38 8.64
N ASN A 518 -6.89 19.44 8.70
CA ASN A 518 -5.93 19.79 9.77
C ASN A 518 -4.58 19.05 9.80
N SER A 519 -4.22 18.24 8.79
CA SER A 519 -2.85 17.67 8.74
C SER A 519 -1.85 18.68 8.18
N GLU A 520 -0.70 18.78 8.86
CA GLU A 520 0.40 19.69 8.56
C GLU A 520 0.79 19.71 7.07
N ASN A 521 1.42 20.80 6.64
CA ASN A 521 2.05 20.97 5.31
C ASN A 521 2.94 19.81 4.83
N LYS A 522 3.23 18.82 5.69
CA LYS A 522 4.17 17.71 5.47
C LYS A 522 3.62 16.60 4.58
N LEU A 523 2.31 16.33 4.59
CA LEU A 523 1.69 15.32 3.72
C LEU A 523 1.43 15.79 2.28
N ARG A 524 1.91 16.98 1.90
CA ARG A 524 1.64 17.60 0.59
C ARG A 524 2.03 16.72 -0.59
N THR A 525 3.10 15.91 -0.48
CA THR A 525 3.51 14.99 -1.55
C THR A 525 2.46 13.91 -1.79
N PHE A 526 1.75 13.43 -0.77
CA PHE A 526 0.72 12.40 -0.91
C PHE A 526 -0.56 12.93 -1.57
N ILE A 527 -0.77 14.25 -1.56
CA ILE A 527 -1.93 14.91 -2.17
C ILE A 527 -1.85 14.83 -3.69
N LYS A 528 -2.88 14.25 -4.30
CA LYS A 528 -3.00 14.07 -5.75
C LYS A 528 -2.95 15.40 -6.50
N SER A 529 -3.73 16.40 -6.09
CA SER A 529 -3.81 17.71 -6.78
C SER A 529 -2.46 18.45 -6.82
N ASN A 530 -1.61 18.29 -5.80
CA ASN A 530 -0.25 18.86 -5.79
C ASN A 530 0.66 18.25 -6.87
N ARG A 531 0.42 16.99 -7.25
CA ARG A 531 1.17 16.25 -8.26
C ARG A 531 0.53 16.34 -9.66
N ARG A 532 -0.70 16.85 -9.76
CA ARG A 532 -1.48 17.00 -11.01
C ARG A 532 -1.43 18.41 -11.60
N LYS A 533 -0.56 19.32 -11.13
CA LYS A 533 -0.58 20.76 -11.48
C LYS A 533 -0.76 21.07 -12.98
N ASN A 534 -0.10 20.32 -13.86
CA ASN A 534 -0.20 20.54 -15.31
C ASN A 534 -1.58 20.14 -15.83
N SER A 535 -2.03 18.91 -15.54
CA SER A 535 -3.35 18.44 -15.96
C SER A 535 -4.50 19.22 -15.29
N GLU A 536 -4.31 19.66 -14.05
CA GLU A 536 -5.22 20.55 -13.32
C GLU A 536 -5.39 21.89 -14.04
N SER A 537 -4.29 22.55 -14.38
CA SER A 537 -4.32 23.79 -15.15
C SER A 537 -4.97 23.58 -16.53
N GLU A 538 -4.65 22.47 -17.18
CA GLU A 538 -5.13 22.15 -18.53
C GLU A 538 -6.65 21.91 -18.57
N TRP A 539 -7.21 21.10 -17.66
CA TRP A 539 -8.65 20.85 -17.67
C TRP A 539 -9.43 22.08 -17.20
N LYS A 540 -8.90 22.85 -16.25
CA LYS A 540 -9.52 24.10 -15.81
C LYS A 540 -9.57 25.14 -16.93
N LEU A 541 -8.51 25.23 -17.73
CA LEU A 541 -8.49 26.10 -18.91
C LEU A 541 -9.52 25.62 -19.94
N LEU A 542 -9.53 24.31 -20.23
CA LEU A 542 -10.50 23.69 -21.15
C LEU A 542 -11.95 24.04 -20.77
N VAL A 543 -12.33 23.90 -19.49
CA VAL A 543 -13.70 24.19 -19.04
C VAL A 543 -14.04 25.68 -19.12
N LYS A 544 -13.04 26.58 -18.99
CA LYS A 544 -13.25 28.03 -19.08
C LYS A 544 -13.36 28.53 -20.52
N GLU A 545 -12.57 27.97 -21.43
CA GLU A 545 -12.50 28.39 -22.82
C GLU A 545 -13.65 27.83 -23.66
N HIS A 546 -14.13 26.63 -23.32
CA HIS A 546 -15.21 25.96 -24.05
C HIS A 546 -16.57 26.20 -23.39
N LYS A 547 -17.59 26.50 -24.22
CA LYS A 547 -18.98 26.68 -23.77
C LYS A 547 -19.73 25.35 -23.85
N PHE A 548 -19.39 24.42 -22.96
CA PHE A 548 -20.06 23.13 -22.90
C PHE A 548 -21.56 23.29 -22.59
N THR A 549 -22.41 22.57 -23.32
CA THR A 549 -23.86 22.53 -23.05
C THR A 549 -24.22 21.41 -22.08
N LYS A 550 -23.44 20.33 -22.08
CA LYS A 550 -23.64 19.14 -21.27
C LYS A 550 -22.31 18.62 -20.72
N ILE A 551 -22.37 18.08 -19.49
CA ILE A 551 -21.28 17.33 -18.87
C ILE A 551 -21.81 15.95 -18.51
N TYR A 552 -21.17 14.92 -19.06
CA TYR A 552 -21.47 13.52 -18.78
C TYR A 552 -20.49 12.97 -17.75
N PHE A 553 -20.99 12.31 -16.71
CA PHE A 553 -20.17 11.63 -15.69
C PHE A 553 -20.41 10.13 -15.77
N TYR A 554 -19.35 9.32 -15.81
CA TYR A 554 -19.47 7.86 -15.77
C TYR A 554 -18.32 7.20 -15.00
N GLY A 555 -18.61 6.08 -14.34
CA GLY A 555 -17.57 5.24 -13.73
C GLY A 555 -16.85 5.86 -12.53
N HIS A 556 -17.40 6.90 -11.92
CA HIS A 556 -16.89 7.44 -10.67
C HIS A 556 -17.65 6.88 -9.46
N SER A 557 -16.93 6.58 -8.38
CA SER A 557 -17.55 6.27 -7.09
C SER A 557 -18.23 7.51 -6.46
N LEU A 558 -17.86 8.71 -6.92
CA LEU A 558 -18.29 10.01 -6.41
C LEU A 558 -18.00 10.18 -4.90
N ALA A 559 -16.96 9.49 -4.42
CA ALA A 559 -16.48 9.52 -3.05
C ALA A 559 -15.41 10.61 -2.82
N ASP A 560 -14.89 10.68 -1.59
CA ASP A 560 -13.99 11.74 -1.13
C ASP A 560 -12.66 11.79 -1.88
N ALA A 561 -12.20 10.65 -2.40
CA ALA A 561 -10.92 10.49 -3.07
C ALA A 561 -10.71 11.38 -4.30
N ASP A 562 -11.76 11.86 -4.98
CA ASP A 562 -11.64 12.81 -6.11
C ASP A 562 -12.55 14.03 -5.92
N TYR A 563 -12.96 14.30 -4.69
CA TYR A 563 -13.95 15.33 -4.38
C TYR A 563 -13.48 16.75 -4.77
N THR A 564 -12.19 17.08 -4.57
CA THR A 564 -11.67 18.42 -4.90
C THR A 564 -11.89 18.76 -6.38
N PHE A 565 -11.79 17.76 -7.27
CA PHE A 565 -12.08 17.97 -8.70
C PHE A 565 -13.52 18.39 -8.94
N PHE A 566 -14.49 17.72 -8.31
CA PHE A 566 -15.90 18.04 -8.48
C PHE A 566 -16.24 19.42 -7.92
N GLU A 567 -15.66 19.77 -6.77
CA GLU A 567 -15.80 21.10 -6.16
C GLU A 567 -15.29 22.19 -7.11
N ASP A 568 -14.06 22.05 -7.60
CA ASP A 568 -13.47 22.99 -8.56
C ASP A 568 -14.29 23.08 -9.86
N LEU A 569 -14.76 21.94 -10.38
CA LEU A 569 -15.56 21.89 -11.61
C LEU A 569 -16.88 22.63 -11.42
N PHE A 570 -17.60 22.37 -10.33
CA PHE A 570 -18.89 23.01 -10.03
C PHE A 570 -18.77 24.51 -9.80
N ASP A 571 -17.65 24.98 -9.25
CA ASP A 571 -17.35 26.39 -9.11
C ASP A 571 -17.05 27.06 -10.45
N ILE A 572 -16.21 26.44 -11.29
CA ILE A 572 -15.85 26.99 -12.61
C ILE A 572 -17.08 27.11 -13.52
N ILE A 573 -17.94 26.09 -13.54
CA ILE A 573 -19.12 26.09 -14.39
C ILE A 573 -20.27 26.92 -13.82
N ASP A 574 -20.17 27.37 -12.58
CA ASP A 574 -21.26 27.97 -11.80
C ASP A 574 -22.55 27.14 -11.91
N ILE A 575 -22.54 25.96 -11.30
CA ILE A 575 -23.67 25.00 -11.32
C ILE A 575 -25.00 25.64 -10.87
N THR A 576 -24.94 26.74 -10.10
CA THR A 576 -26.11 27.47 -9.62
C THR A 576 -26.76 28.35 -10.70
N ASN A 577 -25.98 29.14 -11.43
CA ASN A 577 -26.54 30.13 -12.36
C ASN A 577 -26.49 29.70 -13.83
N ASN A 578 -25.52 28.86 -14.20
CA ASN A 578 -25.33 28.45 -15.58
C ASN A 578 -26.40 27.44 -16.05
N LYS A 579 -26.63 27.36 -17.36
CA LYS A 579 -27.62 26.47 -18.01
C LYS A 579 -27.04 25.09 -18.38
N ILE A 580 -25.83 24.78 -17.94
CA ILE A 580 -25.16 23.51 -18.25
C ILE A 580 -25.94 22.35 -17.64
N LYS A 581 -26.13 21.30 -18.43
CA LYS A 581 -26.79 20.07 -17.99
C LYS A 581 -25.77 19.03 -17.53
N LEU A 582 -25.89 18.58 -16.29
CA LEU A 582 -25.11 17.48 -15.72
C LEU A 582 -25.86 16.17 -15.90
N ILE A 583 -25.21 15.19 -16.51
CA ILE A 583 -25.80 13.90 -16.86
C ILE A 583 -24.95 12.80 -16.23
N PHE A 584 -25.49 12.15 -15.21
CA PHE A 584 -24.82 11.01 -14.57
C PHE A 584 -25.26 9.71 -15.22
N LEU A 585 -24.33 9.09 -15.92
CA LEU A 585 -24.48 7.79 -16.55
C LEU A 585 -24.19 6.70 -15.51
N TYR A 586 -24.94 5.60 -15.49
CA TYR A 586 -24.72 4.50 -14.55
C TYR A 586 -25.16 3.15 -15.11
N PRO A 587 -24.48 2.04 -14.75
CA PRO A 587 -24.97 0.70 -15.06
C PRO A 587 -26.18 0.35 -14.17
N ARG A 588 -27.00 -0.60 -14.62
CA ARG A 588 -28.12 -1.15 -13.84
C ARG A 588 -27.64 -1.59 -12.45
N GLU A 589 -28.44 -1.35 -11.42
CA GLU A 589 -28.18 -1.70 -10.00
C GLU A 589 -27.13 -0.83 -9.26
N TYR A 590 -26.47 0.14 -9.91
CA TYR A 590 -25.59 1.08 -9.22
C TYR A 590 -26.38 2.21 -8.52
N PRO A 591 -26.17 2.49 -7.21
CA PRO A 591 -26.90 3.52 -6.47
C PRO A 591 -26.44 4.95 -6.78
N CYS A 592 -26.36 5.30 -8.07
CA CYS A 592 -25.84 6.57 -8.59
C CYS A 592 -26.51 7.78 -7.93
N GLN A 593 -27.84 7.75 -7.79
CA GLN A 593 -28.59 8.87 -7.25
C GLN A 593 -28.20 9.23 -5.82
N GLU A 594 -27.93 8.24 -4.96
CA GLU A 594 -27.55 8.50 -3.57
C GLU A 594 -26.12 9.06 -3.48
N ASN A 595 -25.21 8.56 -4.31
CA ASN A 595 -23.84 9.05 -4.36
C ASN A 595 -23.77 10.49 -4.89
N VAL A 596 -24.53 10.82 -5.95
CA VAL A 596 -24.66 12.21 -6.45
C VAL A 596 -25.29 13.11 -5.39
N LYS A 597 -26.28 12.62 -4.65
CA LYS A 597 -26.87 13.39 -3.54
C LYS A 597 -25.83 13.73 -2.48
N LYS A 598 -25.00 12.77 -2.09
CA LYS A 598 -23.91 12.99 -1.12
C LYS A 598 -22.89 14.00 -1.65
N LEU A 599 -22.47 13.88 -2.90
CA LEU A 599 -21.54 14.80 -3.56
C LEU A 599 -22.07 16.25 -3.54
N ILE A 600 -23.29 16.46 -4.01
CA ILE A 600 -23.90 17.81 -4.09
C ILE A 600 -24.15 18.39 -2.69
N ARG A 601 -24.64 17.58 -1.74
CA ARG A 601 -24.78 18.00 -0.33
C ARG A 601 -23.44 18.48 0.24
N LYS A 602 -22.36 17.74 -0.02
CA LYS A 602 -21.01 18.08 0.43
C LYS A 602 -20.51 19.39 -0.20
N TYR A 603 -20.73 19.59 -1.51
CA TYR A 603 -20.41 20.83 -2.21
C TYR A 603 -21.09 22.06 -1.59
N TYR A 604 -22.40 22.01 -1.37
CA TYR A 604 -23.11 23.15 -0.78
C TYR A 604 -22.76 23.38 0.70
N ARG A 605 -22.42 22.32 1.44
CA ARG A 605 -21.89 22.43 2.81
C ARG A 605 -20.61 23.25 2.82
N ASN A 606 -19.67 22.93 1.93
CA ASN A 606 -18.40 23.63 1.84
C ASN A 606 -18.56 25.09 1.38
N LYS A 607 -19.41 25.33 0.36
CA LYS A 607 -19.63 26.67 -0.21
C LYS A 607 -20.27 27.68 0.75
N LYS A 608 -21.15 27.22 1.67
CA LYS A 608 -21.79 28.11 2.65
C LYS A 608 -20.87 28.52 3.82
N GLY A 609 -19.68 27.94 3.92
CA GLY A 609 -18.69 28.28 4.93
C GLY A 609 -18.98 27.65 6.30
N ASN A 610 -17.90 27.35 7.02
CA ASN A 610 -17.85 26.87 8.40
C ASN A 610 -18.39 27.87 9.46
N ASN A 611 -19.42 28.67 9.14
CA ASN A 611 -20.02 29.65 10.05
C ASN A 611 -21.49 29.33 10.31
N ASN A 612 -21.76 28.85 11.53
CA ASN A 612 -23.06 28.89 12.24
C ASN A 612 -24.26 28.10 11.69
N LEU A 613 -24.06 27.00 10.95
CA LEU A 613 -25.09 25.96 10.83
C LEU A 613 -24.59 24.69 11.51
N SER A 614 -24.84 24.58 12.81
CA SER A 614 -24.51 23.42 13.63
C SER A 614 -25.39 22.19 13.33
N ASP A 615 -26.34 22.31 12.42
CA ASP A 615 -27.41 21.34 12.26
C ASP A 615 -27.27 20.59 10.92
N ASP A 616 -26.71 19.37 10.99
CA ASP A 616 -26.53 18.48 9.83
C ASP A 616 -27.88 18.22 9.11
N GLU A 617 -29.02 18.34 9.81
CA GLU A 617 -30.35 18.26 9.20
C GLU A 617 -30.66 19.45 8.26
N ILE A 618 -30.24 20.66 8.61
CA ILE A 618 -30.44 21.85 7.77
C ILE A 618 -29.60 21.73 6.50
N ILE A 619 -28.35 21.27 6.62
CA ILE A 619 -27.46 21.04 5.47
C ILE A 619 -28.04 19.94 4.56
N LYS A 620 -28.57 18.87 5.15
CA LYS A 620 -29.25 17.80 4.39
C LYS A 620 -30.44 18.35 3.61
N LYS A 621 -31.30 19.14 4.25
CA LYS A 621 -32.45 19.80 3.60
C LYS A 621 -32.02 20.77 2.49
N ILE A 622 -30.95 21.54 2.71
CA ILE A 622 -30.39 22.45 1.70
C ILE A 622 -29.89 21.66 0.48
N GLY A 623 -29.12 20.59 0.68
CA GLY A 623 -28.63 19.80 -0.43
C GLY A 623 -29.75 19.08 -1.19
N GLU A 624 -30.79 18.60 -0.49
CA GLU A 624 -32.01 18.07 -1.12
C GLU A 624 -32.73 19.14 -1.97
N TYR A 625 -32.92 20.34 -1.41
CA TYR A 625 -33.50 21.47 -2.13
C TYR A 625 -32.75 21.79 -3.43
N TYR A 626 -31.42 21.85 -3.40
CA TYR A 626 -30.64 22.16 -4.61
C TYR A 626 -30.70 21.04 -5.65
N ILE A 627 -30.77 19.78 -5.24
CA ILE A 627 -30.92 18.66 -6.17
C ILE A 627 -32.28 18.71 -6.85
N ASP A 628 -33.34 18.96 -6.09
CA ASP A 628 -34.69 19.09 -6.64
C ASP A 628 -34.78 20.31 -7.55
N LYS A 629 -34.16 21.43 -7.16
CA LYS A 629 -34.02 22.62 -8.02
C LYS A 629 -33.33 22.30 -9.34
N LEU A 630 -32.16 21.64 -9.31
CA LEU A 630 -31.43 21.27 -10.52
C LEU A 630 -32.23 20.32 -11.43
N LYS A 631 -33.03 19.41 -10.85
CA LYS A 631 -33.93 18.54 -11.61
C LYS A 631 -35.09 19.33 -12.24
N LEU A 632 -35.74 20.20 -11.47
CA LEU A 632 -36.85 21.05 -11.94
C LEU A 632 -36.40 22.00 -13.07
N GLU A 633 -35.18 22.52 -12.97
CA GLU A 633 -34.56 23.35 -14.01
C GLU A 633 -34.05 22.53 -15.22
N GLY A 634 -34.20 21.20 -15.21
CA GLY A 634 -33.72 20.31 -16.28
C GLY A 634 -32.19 20.22 -16.39
N LYS A 635 -31.46 20.67 -15.36
CA LYS A 635 -29.98 20.72 -15.30
C LYS A 635 -29.34 19.45 -14.75
N LEU A 636 -30.10 18.57 -14.10
CA LEU A 636 -29.59 17.30 -13.58
C LEU A 636 -30.38 16.13 -14.15
N GLU A 637 -29.70 15.19 -14.79
CA GLU A 637 -30.25 13.97 -15.37
C GLU A 637 -29.48 12.74 -14.89
N PHE A 638 -30.22 11.65 -14.67
CA PHE A 638 -29.68 10.33 -14.38
C PHE A 638 -30.07 9.40 -15.52
N LYS A 639 -29.10 8.81 -16.20
CA LYS A 639 -29.35 7.92 -17.35
C LYS A 639 -28.67 6.56 -17.16
N GLU A 640 -29.46 5.49 -17.19
CA GLU A 640 -28.95 4.12 -17.23
C GLU A 640 -28.32 3.85 -18.62
N VAL A 641 -27.16 3.20 -18.67
CA VAL A 641 -26.42 2.89 -19.91
C VAL A 641 -25.97 1.44 -20.00
#